data_AF-A0A7D6A1L3-F1
#
_entry.id   AF-A0A7D6A1L3-F1
#
_cell.length_a   1.000
_cell.length_b   1.000
_cell.length_c   1.000
_cell.angle_alpha   90.00
_cell.angle_beta   90.00
_cell.angle_gamma   90.00
#
_symmetry.space_group_name_H-M   'P 1'
#
loop_
_entity.id
_entity.type
_entity.pdbx_description
1 polymer ?
#
loop_
_entity_poly.entity_id
_entity_poly.type
_entity_poly.pdbx_seq_one_letter_code
_entity_poly.pdbx_strand_id
1 'polypeptide(L)'
;MNQQSTEMDQKKHILILTPEIPYPVFKGNQSRIDQTIKVLLAEGHDVSLAVLNFNQEARTSAHVQQELKAHYPNIREVEVRRHPRFNKDTKPSLLQKLAKLSDKNQVSNIDACPEAYKKLVHQMVAQLRPTHVLVNYVKLDRAIPKSYKGVRIVDTHDIQTSIISAAIKAGTYKKKVDLVSFEQDEFQLLSTYDFIVSINPNETREIQKRLPNQKILTLPAFNDFQTEHVTGKEIYDILFVGSASPFNSEGIKHFIRHSFPAVRKAFPKVKLAIAGEVSNIASVKALKNDNIVYLGRVDDLTKTYAQSKIVVSPIMSGAGMKVKNIEAFSHGMPIVATAFSMDGIEGKDGINCFIKDDNAEFAKAVIDLLKDAELRKKISHNAYMLARTYYSRTTAARSYNAIINNDFTYRPEIIATSTAKHIAAAVGANTKRTKALIYSSDADYLIGYKLSLAESFKKLGIYSEFVTMDAARCNRFLSEGYLAHPTRPDLEKKKREEIKAELRKQFETNDRIEITLKGVNISDEITTYRDMFPEHFEGKKVVDVIAHAMLILDSILRRISKTAPDFLVGWNGNDPHFIFLMKVAAKIANVPVFHVERGLLPDTLVFDPQGVNFKSYIAGSYLPLITEEERKVARAYIKDFSTQGKTIVGKNLDRDLTSEEVNRKIGLPARAKFIFFPMQIEGDSNIIINSPIYKKMADVIEDVKQVANRTGLKVVCRPHPEYSLTPEELKALHPGVIFDNSLHLHTMLKHAVANVVINSTVGLESILLGKPTIALGHSVYSGKGITLDAFHRDHIETAVRKVTSSQFDKTGTALRTEALVHQLFNNSLIRLHDAESNKNMLINTLMKNGVVVNSSLPEPKPPQLATRYMQHFNSFAQAVKNAQKIVICNTVEPDTRLWLNGNTRPVFTDELIKGHFAKSTKAELSFTSANDQIALDKGTIKVVITPSKTARKPKSTAPNEFYVDEYFYPVA
;
A
#
# COMPACT_ATOMS: atom_id res chain seq x y z
N MET A 1 45.01 -22.08 -14.51
CA MET A 1 44.88 -22.50 -13.10
C MET A 1 44.83 -21.26 -12.23
N ASN A 2 43.64 -20.94 -11.71
CA ASN A 2 43.48 -20.32 -10.40
C ASN A 2 42.03 -20.57 -9.99
N GLN A 3 41.87 -21.52 -9.08
CA GLN A 3 40.61 -21.94 -8.47
C GLN A 3 40.11 -20.83 -7.55
N GLN A 4 39.08 -20.11 -7.99
CA GLN A 4 38.08 -19.50 -7.11
C GLN A 4 36.70 -19.68 -7.75
N SER A 5 36.32 -20.95 -7.90
CA SER A 5 34.95 -21.36 -8.21
C SER A 5 34.17 -21.52 -6.89
N THR A 6 33.02 -20.84 -6.81
CA THR A 6 31.78 -21.26 -6.11
C THR A 6 31.85 -21.59 -4.62
N GLU A 7 31.43 -20.63 -3.76
CA GLU A 7 31.09 -20.87 -2.35
C GLU A 7 29.62 -20.53 -2.01
N MET A 8 28.70 -20.54 -2.97
CA MET A 8 27.25 -20.48 -2.72
C MET A 8 26.53 -21.73 -3.25
N ASP A 9 25.64 -22.25 -2.40
CA ASP A 9 24.77 -23.44 -2.49
C ASP A 9 25.43 -24.83 -2.40
N GLN A 10 25.99 -25.14 -1.22
CA GLN A 10 26.10 -26.53 -0.81
C GLN A 10 24.72 -27.08 -0.40
N LYS A 11 24.24 -28.06 -1.16
CA LYS A 11 23.11 -28.93 -0.77
C LYS A 11 23.24 -29.38 0.69
N LYS A 12 22.26 -29.05 1.55
CA LYS A 12 22.22 -29.45 2.96
C LYS A 12 21.29 -30.65 3.16
N HIS A 13 21.59 -31.46 4.18
CA HIS A 13 20.70 -32.53 4.62
C HIS A 13 19.94 -32.08 5.87
N ILE A 14 18.63 -31.91 5.73
CA ILE A 14 17.72 -31.36 6.73
C ILE A 14 16.83 -32.48 7.24
N LEU A 15 16.92 -32.79 8.54
CA LEU A 15 15.98 -33.67 9.23
C LEU A 15 14.87 -32.85 9.86
N ILE A 16 13.64 -33.00 9.37
CA ILE A 16 12.46 -32.32 9.88
C ILE A 16 11.78 -33.20 10.94
N LEU A 17 11.55 -32.64 12.13
CA LEU A 17 10.77 -33.26 13.20
C LEU A 17 9.40 -32.60 13.26
N THR A 18 8.32 -33.38 13.23
CA THR A 18 6.96 -32.83 13.30
C THR A 18 6.01 -33.69 14.15
N PRO A 19 5.14 -33.07 14.99
CA PRO A 19 4.11 -33.77 15.75
C PRO A 19 2.80 -33.92 14.98
N GLU A 20 2.71 -33.38 13.77
CA GLU A 20 1.53 -33.39 12.93
C GLU A 20 1.86 -34.11 11.63
N ILE A 21 0.95 -34.98 11.19
CA ILE A 21 1.02 -35.54 9.83
C ILE A 21 0.80 -34.38 8.84
N PRO A 22 1.76 -34.06 7.96
CA PRO A 22 1.69 -32.86 7.13
C PRO A 22 0.69 -32.98 5.96
N TYR A 23 0.47 -34.19 5.45
CA TYR A 23 -0.44 -34.45 4.35
C TYR A 23 -1.29 -35.71 4.62
N PRO A 24 -2.56 -35.76 4.18
CA PRO A 24 -3.36 -34.67 3.61
C PRO A 24 -3.64 -33.52 4.59
N VAL A 25 -3.73 -32.31 4.03
CA VAL A 25 -3.83 -31.06 4.78
C VAL A 25 -5.28 -30.79 5.21
N PHE A 26 -5.52 -30.67 6.51
CA PHE A 26 -6.85 -30.37 7.07
C PHE A 26 -6.88 -29.12 7.95
N LYS A 27 -5.70 -28.62 8.34
CA LYS A 27 -5.51 -27.51 9.26
C LYS A 27 -4.32 -26.67 8.84
N GLY A 28 -4.30 -25.41 9.25
CA GLY A 28 -3.26 -24.44 8.85
C GLY A 28 -1.84 -24.87 9.25
N ASN A 29 -1.66 -25.54 10.39
CA ASN A 29 -0.36 -26.06 10.80
C ASN A 29 0.15 -27.18 9.89
N GLN A 30 -0.72 -28.12 9.49
CA GLN A 30 -0.38 -29.15 8.50
C GLN A 30 -0.01 -28.51 7.16
N SER A 31 -0.77 -27.50 6.73
CA SER A 31 -0.47 -26.72 5.52
C SER A 31 0.93 -26.09 5.58
N ARG A 32 1.28 -25.46 6.71
CA ARG A 32 2.62 -24.85 6.88
C ARG A 32 3.71 -25.91 6.76
N ILE A 33 3.60 -27.04 7.46
CA ILE A 33 4.61 -28.10 7.43
C ILE A 33 4.75 -28.67 6.01
N ASP A 34 3.63 -28.96 5.34
CA ASP A 34 3.61 -29.46 3.96
C ASP A 34 4.31 -28.50 2.99
N GLN A 35 4.00 -27.21 3.09
CA GLN A 35 4.59 -26.18 2.23
C GLN A 35 6.08 -25.96 2.53
N THR A 36 6.49 -26.02 3.80
CA THR A 36 7.92 -25.98 4.18
C THR A 36 8.69 -27.16 3.59
N ILE A 37 8.17 -28.39 3.67
CA ILE A 37 8.80 -29.57 3.07
C ILE A 37 8.96 -29.38 1.56
N LYS A 38 7.90 -28.92 0.88
CA LYS A 38 7.91 -28.67 -0.58
C LYS A 38 8.93 -27.60 -0.97
N VAL A 39 9.03 -26.50 -0.22
CA VAL A 39 10.01 -25.45 -0.47
C VAL A 39 11.43 -25.98 -0.33
N LEU A 40 11.75 -26.67 0.77
CA LEU A 40 13.11 -27.20 0.99
C LEU A 40 13.53 -28.23 -0.07
N LEU A 41 12.60 -29.08 -0.51
CA LEU A 41 12.83 -30.00 -1.62
C LEU A 41 13.03 -29.27 -2.96
N ALA A 42 12.25 -28.22 -3.22
CA ALA A 42 12.35 -27.43 -4.45
C ALA A 42 13.66 -26.62 -4.54
N GLU A 43 14.17 -26.14 -3.42
CA GLU A 43 15.52 -25.51 -3.31
C GLU A 43 16.66 -26.54 -3.38
N GLY A 44 16.34 -27.82 -3.62
CA GLY A 44 17.33 -28.86 -3.91
C GLY A 44 18.00 -29.47 -2.68
N HIS A 45 17.52 -29.20 -1.46
CA HIS A 45 18.06 -29.80 -0.23
C HIS A 45 17.65 -31.27 -0.08
N ASP A 46 18.49 -32.07 0.59
CA ASP A 46 18.12 -33.43 0.99
C ASP A 46 17.24 -33.35 2.24
N VAL A 47 15.97 -33.74 2.13
CA VAL A 47 15.02 -33.67 3.24
C VAL A 47 14.70 -35.08 3.76
N SER A 48 14.83 -35.27 5.07
CA SER A 48 14.34 -36.45 5.79
C SER A 48 13.28 -36.02 6.81
N LEU A 49 12.32 -36.88 7.10
CA LEU A 49 11.15 -36.53 7.93
C LEU A 49 10.91 -37.57 9.02
N ALA A 50 10.89 -37.12 10.27
CA ALA A 50 10.40 -37.89 11.41
C ALA A 50 9.06 -37.32 11.88
N VAL A 51 8.02 -38.16 11.87
CA VAL A 51 6.66 -37.78 12.25
C VAL A 51 6.27 -38.51 13.53
N LEU A 52 5.96 -37.73 14.57
CA LEU A 52 5.21 -38.22 15.73
C LEU A 52 3.73 -38.00 15.44
N ASN A 53 3.00 -39.02 14.97
CA ASN A 53 1.56 -38.90 14.73
C ASN A 53 0.84 -38.65 16.06
N PHE A 54 0.61 -37.37 16.32
CA PHE A 54 -0.13 -36.91 17.47
C PHE A 54 -1.60 -36.74 17.13
N ASN A 55 -2.01 -36.53 15.88
CA ASN A 55 -3.32 -35.96 15.54
C ASN A 55 -4.33 -36.91 14.86
N GLN A 56 -3.92 -38.08 14.36
CA GLN A 56 -4.81 -38.98 13.60
C GLN A 56 -4.77 -40.40 14.18
N GLU A 57 -5.64 -40.66 15.17
CA GLU A 57 -5.68 -41.93 15.92
C GLU A 57 -5.81 -43.16 15.02
N ALA A 58 -6.70 -43.12 14.04
CA ALA A 58 -7.06 -44.27 13.21
C ALA A 58 -5.98 -44.69 12.20
N ARG A 59 -4.92 -43.88 12.00
CA ARG A 59 -3.92 -44.14 10.95
C ARG A 59 -2.68 -44.83 11.50
N THR A 60 -2.30 -45.93 10.86
CA THR A 60 -1.10 -46.71 11.22
C THR A 60 0.17 -46.01 10.72
N SER A 61 1.29 -46.22 11.42
CA SER A 61 2.59 -45.65 11.02
C SER A 61 2.99 -46.02 9.58
N ALA A 62 2.84 -47.29 9.20
CA ALA A 62 3.24 -47.77 7.87
C ALA A 62 2.43 -47.10 6.74
N HIS A 63 1.12 -46.96 6.91
CA HIS A 63 0.26 -46.32 5.93
C HIS A 63 0.61 -44.84 5.74
N VAL A 64 0.82 -44.10 6.84
CA VAL A 64 1.22 -42.68 6.77
C VAL A 64 2.60 -42.55 6.12
N GLN A 65 3.55 -43.43 6.45
CA GLN A 65 4.88 -43.43 5.84
C GLN A 65 4.82 -43.62 4.32
N GLN A 66 3.98 -44.55 3.84
CA GLN A 66 3.78 -44.78 2.41
C GLN A 66 3.14 -43.56 1.71
N GLU A 67 2.11 -42.97 2.31
CA GLU A 67 1.44 -41.79 1.76
C GLU A 67 2.37 -40.58 1.65
N LEU A 68 3.18 -40.32 2.69
CA LEU A 68 4.11 -39.20 2.68
C LEU A 68 5.25 -39.40 1.68
N LYS A 69 5.74 -40.64 1.50
CA LYS A 69 6.71 -40.96 0.44
C LYS A 69 6.12 -40.76 -0.95
N ALA A 70 4.85 -41.10 -1.15
CA ALA A 70 4.17 -40.88 -2.43
C ALA A 70 3.93 -39.39 -2.71
N HIS A 71 3.59 -38.60 -1.69
CA HIS A 71 3.33 -37.16 -1.82
C HIS A 71 4.60 -36.31 -1.98
N TYR A 72 5.74 -36.78 -1.43
CA TYR A 72 7.05 -36.11 -1.56
C TYR A 72 8.05 -36.99 -2.33
N PRO A 73 8.02 -37.01 -3.68
CA PRO A 73 8.79 -37.98 -4.48
C PRO A 73 10.31 -37.92 -4.30
N ASN A 74 10.85 -36.78 -3.86
CA ASN A 74 12.30 -36.56 -3.64
C ASN A 74 12.71 -36.61 -2.16
N ILE A 75 11.83 -37.06 -1.26
CA ILE A 75 12.15 -37.16 0.17
C ILE A 75 13.09 -38.35 0.42
N ARG A 76 14.16 -38.14 1.17
CA ARG A 76 15.23 -39.14 1.35
C ARG A 76 14.82 -40.27 2.29
N GLU A 77 14.27 -39.93 3.44
CA GLU A 77 13.77 -40.90 4.42
C GLU A 77 12.54 -40.33 5.13
N VAL A 78 11.55 -41.18 5.40
CA VAL A 78 10.36 -40.84 6.17
C VAL A 78 10.18 -41.92 7.22
N GLU A 79 10.07 -41.53 8.48
CA GLU A 79 9.78 -42.43 9.60
C GLU A 79 8.61 -41.89 10.41
N VAL A 80 7.68 -42.78 10.80
CA VAL A 80 6.45 -42.40 11.50
C VAL A 80 6.31 -43.22 12.77
N ARG A 81 6.03 -42.56 13.90
CA ARG A 81 5.63 -43.20 15.15
C ARG A 81 4.31 -42.65 15.64
N ARG A 82 3.38 -43.54 15.95
CA ARG A 82 2.10 -43.20 16.58
C ARG A 82 2.33 -42.79 18.04
N HIS A 83 1.69 -41.71 18.48
CA HIS A 83 1.82 -41.28 19.87
C HIS A 83 1.17 -42.31 20.82
N PRO A 84 1.79 -42.66 21.98
CA PRO A 84 1.26 -43.64 22.93
C PRO A 84 -0.14 -43.33 23.47
N ARG A 85 -0.57 -42.06 23.40
CA ARG A 85 -1.93 -41.61 23.78
C ARG A 85 -3.06 -42.36 23.05
N PHE A 86 -2.74 -43.00 21.92
CA PHE A 86 -3.69 -43.76 21.11
C PHE A 86 -3.67 -45.28 21.40
N ASN A 87 -2.82 -45.73 22.33
CA ASN A 87 -2.78 -47.13 22.74
C ASN A 87 -3.78 -47.35 23.88
N LYS A 88 -4.90 -48.01 23.57
CA LYS A 88 -5.97 -48.29 24.55
C LYS A 88 -5.58 -49.38 25.57
N ASP A 89 -4.52 -50.15 25.32
CA ASP A 89 -4.19 -51.38 26.06
C ASP A 89 -2.99 -51.32 27.03
N THR A 90 -2.32 -50.16 27.18
CA THR A 90 -1.22 -50.06 28.15
C THR A 90 -1.75 -49.81 29.57
N LYS A 91 -1.95 -50.90 30.34
CA LYS A 91 -2.05 -50.81 31.80
C LYS A 91 -0.73 -50.21 32.34
N PRO A 92 -0.76 -49.08 33.07
CA PRO A 92 0.47 -48.47 33.57
C PRO A 92 1.18 -49.42 34.54
N SER A 93 2.51 -49.54 34.40
CA SER A 93 3.33 -50.39 35.28
C SER A 93 3.28 -49.91 36.74
N LEU A 94 3.64 -50.76 37.71
CA LEU A 94 3.64 -50.41 39.13
C LEU A 94 4.54 -49.19 39.44
N LEU A 95 5.68 -49.08 38.75
CA LEU A 95 6.56 -47.90 38.78
C LEU A 95 5.91 -46.64 38.17
N GLN A 96 5.13 -46.78 37.09
CA GLN A 96 4.33 -45.68 36.53
C GLN A 96 3.13 -45.31 37.41
N LYS A 97 2.65 -46.21 38.27
CA LYS A 97 1.64 -45.92 39.29
C LYS A 97 2.24 -45.18 40.49
N LEU A 98 3.48 -45.49 40.87
CA LEU A 98 4.21 -44.81 41.95
C LEU A 98 4.72 -43.42 41.53
N ALA A 99 5.20 -43.26 40.29
CA ALA A 99 5.55 -41.94 39.72
C ALA A 99 4.32 -41.02 39.52
N LYS A 100 3.10 -41.58 39.51
CA LYS A 100 1.83 -40.84 39.46
C LYS A 100 1.38 -40.28 40.83
N LEU A 101 2.19 -40.40 41.87
CA LEU A 101 1.92 -39.81 43.19
C LEU A 101 2.50 -38.40 43.35
N SER A 102 3.40 -37.94 42.48
CA SER A 102 3.78 -36.53 42.37
C SER A 102 2.89 -35.80 41.35
N ASP A 103 2.08 -34.88 41.84
CA ASP A 103 1.24 -33.88 41.16
C ASP A 103 0.54 -34.28 39.83
N LYS A 104 -0.49 -35.13 39.96
CA LYS A 104 -1.37 -35.67 38.90
C LYS A 104 -2.06 -34.65 37.98
N ASN A 105 -1.99 -33.35 38.24
CA ASN A 105 -2.79 -32.36 37.53
C ASN A 105 -1.98 -31.26 36.84
N GLN A 106 -0.66 -31.26 36.94
CA GLN A 106 0.19 -30.21 36.35
C GLN A 106 0.68 -30.64 34.97
N VAL A 107 0.36 -29.87 33.93
CA VAL A 107 0.93 -30.07 32.58
C VAL A 107 2.30 -29.40 32.54
N SER A 108 3.36 -30.18 32.35
CA SER A 108 4.71 -29.67 32.11
C SER A 108 5.08 -29.78 30.62
N ASN A 109 6.06 -29.00 30.17
CA ASN A 109 6.64 -29.21 28.84
C ASN A 109 7.38 -30.56 28.74
N ILE A 110 7.75 -31.18 29.87
CA ILE A 110 8.62 -32.37 29.97
C ILE A 110 7.99 -33.62 29.36
N ASP A 111 6.66 -33.75 29.39
CA ASP A 111 5.94 -34.98 28.98
C ASP A 111 5.56 -35.07 27.49
N ALA A 112 6.02 -34.12 26.66
CA ALA A 112 5.52 -33.99 25.29
C ALA A 112 6.13 -34.95 24.25
N CYS A 113 7.25 -35.61 24.56
CA CYS A 113 8.01 -36.41 23.60
C CYS A 113 8.24 -37.87 24.09
N PRO A 114 7.54 -38.87 23.51
CA PRO A 114 7.67 -40.27 23.91
C PRO A 114 9.06 -40.86 23.70
N GLU A 115 9.50 -41.74 24.60
CA GLU A 115 10.83 -42.36 24.54
C GLU A 115 11.07 -43.16 23.24
N ALA A 116 10.03 -43.82 22.72
CA ALA A 116 10.10 -44.52 21.43
C ALA A 116 10.39 -43.57 20.26
N TYR A 117 9.90 -42.32 20.32
CA TYR A 117 10.17 -41.31 19.31
C TYR A 117 11.58 -40.73 19.45
N LYS A 118 12.07 -40.50 20.68
CA LYS A 118 13.46 -40.10 20.91
C LYS A 118 14.45 -41.13 20.35
N LYS A 119 14.22 -42.42 20.64
CA LYS A 119 15.04 -43.51 20.10
C LYS A 119 15.06 -43.51 18.57
N LEU A 120 13.91 -43.30 17.94
CA LEU A 120 13.82 -43.16 16.48
C LEU A 120 14.67 -41.99 15.98
N VAL A 121 14.50 -40.79 16.55
CA VAL A 121 15.25 -39.61 16.10
C VAL A 121 16.75 -39.79 16.32
N HIS A 122 17.17 -40.41 17.42
CA HIS A 122 18.58 -40.73 17.66
C HIS A 122 19.14 -41.68 16.60
N GLN A 123 18.39 -42.71 16.21
CA GLN A 123 18.77 -43.64 15.13
C GLN A 123 18.92 -42.90 13.79
N MET A 124 17.93 -42.07 13.45
CA MET A 124 17.98 -41.27 12.22
C MET A 124 19.17 -40.31 12.22
N VAL A 125 19.43 -39.59 13.32
CA VAL A 125 20.60 -38.69 13.41
C VAL A 125 21.92 -39.45 13.25
N ALA A 126 22.05 -40.64 13.85
CA ALA A 126 23.25 -41.46 13.74
C ALA A 126 23.46 -42.01 12.31
N GLN A 127 22.39 -42.45 11.66
CA GLN A 127 22.41 -43.06 10.32
C GLN A 127 22.56 -42.02 9.22
N LEU A 128 21.75 -40.96 9.27
CA LEU A 128 21.64 -39.95 8.22
C LEU A 128 22.70 -38.87 8.32
N ARG A 129 23.22 -38.61 9.53
CA ARG A 129 24.16 -37.51 9.82
C ARG A 129 23.71 -36.18 9.22
N PRO A 130 22.47 -35.72 9.52
CA PRO A 130 21.95 -34.48 8.94
C PRO A 130 22.81 -33.29 9.38
N THR A 131 22.97 -32.30 8.50
CA THR A 131 23.68 -31.05 8.84
C THR A 131 22.77 -30.08 9.58
N HIS A 132 21.45 -30.20 9.38
CA HIS A 132 20.43 -29.36 10.00
C HIS A 132 19.30 -30.22 10.57
N VAL A 133 18.76 -29.80 11.71
CA VAL A 133 17.50 -30.34 12.27
C VAL A 133 16.51 -29.19 12.38
N LEU A 134 15.39 -29.31 11.67
CA LEU A 134 14.28 -28.36 11.73
C LEU A 134 13.14 -28.96 12.55
N VAL A 135 12.81 -28.32 13.67
CA VAL A 135 11.81 -28.79 14.62
C VAL A 135 10.53 -27.97 14.49
N ASN A 136 9.41 -28.62 14.20
CA ASN A 136 8.10 -27.99 14.27
C ASN A 136 7.57 -28.11 15.69
N TYR A 137 7.27 -26.98 16.32
CA TYR A 137 6.92 -26.84 17.73
C TYR A 137 8.06 -27.21 18.68
N VAL A 138 8.44 -26.28 19.57
CA VAL A 138 9.51 -26.46 20.56
C VAL A 138 9.35 -27.70 21.46
N LYS A 139 8.13 -28.22 21.62
CA LYS A 139 7.86 -29.44 22.41
C LYS A 139 8.60 -30.69 21.92
N LEU A 140 9.03 -30.72 20.64
CA LEU A 140 9.81 -31.83 20.09
C LEU A 140 11.32 -31.69 20.30
N ASP A 141 11.78 -30.60 20.91
CA ASP A 141 13.20 -30.35 21.18
C ASP A 141 13.91 -31.54 21.84
N ARG A 142 13.26 -32.15 22.83
CA ARG A 142 13.78 -33.28 23.61
C ARG A 142 14.02 -34.56 22.81
N ALA A 143 13.60 -34.61 21.54
CA ALA A 143 13.92 -35.71 20.64
C ALA A 143 15.34 -35.61 20.04
N ILE A 144 15.96 -34.43 20.08
CA ILE A 144 17.29 -34.21 19.53
C ILE A 144 18.33 -34.81 20.50
N PRO A 145 19.23 -35.71 20.05
CA PRO A 145 20.25 -36.27 20.92
C PRO A 145 21.24 -35.16 21.35
N LYS A 146 21.65 -35.18 22.62
CA LYS A 146 22.65 -34.23 23.16
C LYS A 146 24.00 -34.25 22.41
N SER A 147 24.29 -35.35 21.71
CA SER A 147 25.48 -35.50 20.88
C SER A 147 25.38 -34.81 19.51
N TYR A 148 24.21 -34.33 19.10
CA TYR A 148 24.05 -33.61 17.84
C TYR A 148 24.79 -32.27 17.87
N LYS A 149 25.61 -32.02 16.85
CA LYS A 149 26.45 -30.81 16.71
C LYS A 149 26.11 -29.98 15.47
N GLY A 150 25.14 -30.41 14.67
CA GLY A 150 24.68 -29.64 13.51
C GLY A 150 23.77 -28.48 13.92
N VAL A 151 23.30 -27.75 12.91
CA VAL A 151 22.45 -26.57 13.10
C VAL A 151 21.05 -27.00 13.56
N ARG A 152 20.49 -26.28 14.54
CA ARG A 152 19.15 -26.47 15.09
C ARG A 152 18.27 -25.28 14.72
N ILE A 153 17.18 -25.56 14.01
CA ILE A 153 16.16 -24.59 13.62
C ILE A 153 14.85 -24.99 14.30
N VAL A 154 14.13 -24.04 14.89
CA VAL A 154 12.75 -24.27 15.36
C VAL A 154 11.79 -23.41 14.55
N ASP A 155 10.77 -24.04 13.95
CA ASP A 155 9.57 -23.35 13.51
C ASP A 155 8.57 -23.40 14.66
N THR A 156 8.30 -22.23 15.26
CA THR A 156 7.50 -22.18 16.48
C THR A 156 6.07 -22.62 16.23
N HIS A 157 5.52 -22.32 15.04
CA HIS A 157 4.10 -22.31 14.69
C HIS A 157 3.27 -21.37 15.56
N ASP A 158 3.40 -21.47 16.87
CA ASP A 158 2.79 -20.63 17.89
C ASP A 158 3.61 -20.71 19.20
N ILE A 159 3.60 -19.63 20.00
CA ILE A 159 4.01 -19.70 21.42
C ILE A 159 2.97 -20.54 22.17
N GLN A 160 3.37 -21.71 22.68
CA GLN A 160 2.46 -22.67 23.30
C GLN A 160 1.87 -22.13 24.59
N THR A 161 2.65 -21.37 25.36
CA THR A 161 2.17 -20.67 26.55
C THR A 161 0.99 -19.76 26.22
N SER A 162 1.04 -19.03 25.10
CA SER A 162 -0.05 -18.15 24.65
C SER A 162 -1.30 -18.94 24.28
N ILE A 163 -1.16 -20.09 23.63
CA ILE A 163 -2.30 -20.97 23.31
C ILE A 163 -2.97 -21.48 24.58
N ILE A 164 -2.20 -22.00 25.53
CA ILE A 164 -2.73 -22.56 26.78
C ILE A 164 -3.40 -21.45 27.61
N SER A 165 -2.76 -20.29 27.72
CA SER A 165 -3.33 -19.12 28.42
C SER A 165 -4.67 -18.69 27.80
N ALA A 166 -4.77 -18.61 26.48
CA ALA A 166 -6.02 -18.30 25.79
C ALA A 166 -7.11 -19.37 26.04
N ALA A 167 -6.74 -20.66 26.01
CA ALA A 167 -7.67 -21.75 26.25
C ALA A 167 -8.18 -21.79 27.71
N ILE A 168 -7.33 -21.46 28.70
CA ILE A 168 -7.70 -21.30 30.11
C ILE A 168 -8.69 -20.16 30.27
N LYS A 169 -8.39 -18.98 29.70
CA LYS A 169 -9.29 -17.81 29.74
C LYS A 169 -10.65 -18.10 29.10
N ALA A 170 -10.68 -18.91 28.04
CA ALA A 170 -11.91 -19.34 27.37
C ALA A 170 -12.66 -20.48 28.12
N GLY A 171 -12.14 -20.99 29.25
CA GLY A 171 -12.73 -22.10 29.98
C GLY A 171 -12.69 -23.45 29.24
N THR A 172 -11.90 -23.55 28.16
CA THR A 172 -11.79 -24.76 27.32
C THR A 172 -10.67 -25.69 27.75
N TYR A 173 -9.76 -25.22 28.62
CA TYR A 173 -8.65 -25.98 29.16
C TYR A 173 -8.97 -26.51 30.56
N LYS A 174 -9.07 -27.84 30.70
CA LYS A 174 -9.55 -28.49 31.95
C LYS A 174 -8.45 -28.93 32.92
N LYS A 175 -7.18 -28.94 32.50
CA LYS A 175 -6.06 -29.37 33.34
C LYS A 175 -5.43 -28.18 34.05
N LYS A 176 -4.86 -28.38 35.25
CA LYS A 176 -4.09 -27.33 35.91
C LYS A 176 -2.74 -27.16 35.19
N VAL A 177 -2.32 -25.92 34.99
CA VAL A 177 -1.03 -25.60 34.39
C VAL A 177 -0.42 -24.49 35.22
N ASP A 178 0.81 -24.68 35.67
CA ASP A 178 1.62 -23.56 36.12
C ASP A 178 2.16 -22.86 34.88
N LEU A 179 1.46 -21.80 34.46
CA LEU A 179 1.83 -21.06 33.25
C LEU A 179 3.22 -20.42 33.37
N VAL A 180 3.68 -20.11 34.58
CA VAL A 180 5.00 -19.47 34.78
C VAL A 180 6.10 -20.49 34.51
N SER A 181 6.03 -21.67 35.15
CA SER A 181 7.01 -22.73 34.89
C SER A 181 6.94 -23.25 33.45
N PHE A 182 5.73 -23.34 32.88
CA PHE A 182 5.56 -23.76 31.49
C PHE A 182 6.20 -22.77 30.51
N GLU A 183 6.02 -21.48 30.74
CA GLU A 183 6.64 -20.41 29.95
C GLU A 183 8.17 -20.44 30.08
N GLN A 184 8.69 -20.54 31.31
CA GLN A 184 10.13 -20.62 31.57
C GLN A 184 10.77 -21.79 30.83
N ASP A 185 10.16 -22.98 30.90
CA ASP A 185 10.61 -24.16 30.16
C ASP A 185 10.59 -23.93 28.64
N GLU A 186 9.52 -23.32 28.11
CA GLU A 186 9.38 -23.03 26.68
C GLU A 186 10.51 -22.11 26.18
N PHE A 187 10.75 -20.99 26.87
CA PHE A 187 11.80 -20.04 26.49
C PHE A 187 13.22 -20.59 26.75
N GLN A 188 13.40 -21.42 27.77
CA GLN A 188 14.67 -22.13 27.98
C GLN A 188 14.98 -23.07 26.81
N LEU A 189 14.00 -23.81 26.30
CA LEU A 189 14.19 -24.68 25.13
C LEU A 189 14.46 -23.86 23.87
N LEU A 190 13.70 -22.78 23.64
CA LEU A 190 13.90 -21.88 22.50
C LEU A 190 15.32 -21.29 22.47
N SER A 191 15.90 -20.98 23.63
CA SER A 191 17.27 -20.45 23.74
C SER A 191 18.37 -21.42 23.27
N THR A 192 18.04 -22.71 23.09
CA THR A 192 19.02 -23.73 22.67
C THR A 192 19.12 -23.92 21.15
N TYR A 193 18.28 -23.22 20.38
CA TYR A 193 18.28 -23.26 18.93
C TYR A 193 19.26 -22.24 18.36
N ASP A 194 19.90 -22.58 17.24
CA ASP A 194 20.71 -21.62 16.49
C ASP A 194 19.82 -20.58 15.82
N PHE A 195 18.65 -21.02 15.34
CA PHE A 195 17.69 -20.20 14.61
C PHE A 195 16.25 -20.45 15.04
N ILE A 196 15.50 -19.36 15.23
CA ILE A 196 14.05 -19.39 15.48
C ILE A 196 13.31 -18.82 14.27
N VAL A 197 12.34 -19.56 13.77
CA VAL A 197 11.38 -19.12 12.77
C VAL A 197 10.05 -18.87 13.48
N SER A 198 9.70 -17.60 13.63
CA SER A 198 8.40 -17.18 14.17
C SER A 198 7.38 -17.04 13.05
N ILE A 199 6.10 -17.29 13.34
CA ILE A 199 5.03 -17.21 12.34
C ILE A 199 4.54 -15.78 12.12
N ASN A 200 4.78 -14.84 13.03
CA ASN A 200 4.33 -13.47 12.85
C ASN A 200 5.16 -12.44 13.65
N PRO A 201 5.08 -11.14 13.32
CA PRO A 201 5.87 -10.10 13.98
C PRO A 201 5.57 -9.91 15.48
N ASN A 202 4.34 -10.20 15.93
CA ASN A 202 4.01 -10.11 17.36
C ASN A 202 4.78 -11.18 18.15
N GLU A 203 4.80 -12.40 17.64
CA GLU A 203 5.56 -13.50 18.21
C GLU A 203 7.05 -13.18 18.23
N THR A 204 7.60 -12.64 17.14
CA THR A 204 9.00 -12.17 17.11
C THR A 204 9.30 -11.18 18.23
N ARG A 205 8.43 -10.19 18.45
CA ARG A 205 8.58 -9.22 19.54
C ARG A 205 8.54 -9.90 20.91
N GLU A 206 7.61 -10.82 21.11
CA GLU A 206 7.49 -11.53 22.40
C GLU A 206 8.70 -12.42 22.70
N ILE A 207 9.26 -13.06 21.68
CA ILE A 207 10.47 -13.87 21.83
C ILE A 207 11.70 -12.96 22.04
N GLN A 208 11.87 -11.91 21.25
CA GLN A 208 13.02 -10.99 21.37
C GLN A 208 13.07 -10.28 22.71
N LYS A 209 11.91 -9.94 23.31
CA LYS A 209 11.86 -9.35 24.66
C LYS A 209 12.52 -10.24 25.73
N ARG A 210 12.41 -11.56 25.58
CA ARG A 210 12.91 -12.54 26.56
C ARG A 210 14.27 -13.13 26.16
N LEU A 211 14.52 -13.24 24.86
CA LEU A 211 15.75 -13.75 24.27
C LEU A 211 16.36 -12.69 23.33
N PRO A 212 16.93 -11.59 23.86
CA PRO A 212 17.33 -10.41 23.08
C PRO A 212 18.48 -10.66 22.09
N ASN A 213 19.27 -11.72 22.29
CA ASN A 213 20.41 -12.07 21.43
C ASN A 213 20.09 -13.23 20.47
N GLN A 214 18.87 -13.75 20.52
CA GLN A 214 18.49 -14.89 19.70
C GLN A 214 18.31 -14.48 18.24
N LYS A 215 18.74 -15.35 17.33
CA LYS A 215 18.55 -15.15 15.89
C LYS A 215 17.14 -15.59 15.50
N ILE A 216 16.28 -14.62 15.21
CA ILE A 216 14.88 -14.82 14.87
C ILE A 216 14.59 -14.29 13.47
N LEU A 217 13.98 -15.12 12.63
CA LEU A 217 13.44 -14.72 11.34
C LEU A 217 11.92 -14.88 11.37
N THR A 218 11.20 -13.82 10.98
CA THR A 218 9.73 -13.88 10.88
C THR A 218 9.34 -14.42 9.52
N LEU A 219 8.73 -15.60 9.49
CA LEU A 219 8.18 -16.20 8.27
C LEU A 219 6.70 -16.52 8.49
N PRO A 220 5.79 -15.68 7.98
CA PRO A 220 4.36 -15.96 7.99
C PRO A 220 4.00 -17.27 7.30
N ALA A 221 2.78 -17.75 7.52
CA ALA A 221 2.24 -18.79 6.64
C ALA A 221 2.24 -18.29 5.19
N PHE A 222 2.52 -19.20 4.28
CA PHE A 222 2.66 -18.93 2.86
C PHE A 222 1.93 -20.01 2.07
N ASN A 223 1.52 -19.68 0.85
CA ASN A 223 0.78 -20.59 0.00
C ASN A 223 1.30 -20.56 -1.44
N ASP A 224 0.82 -21.51 -2.24
CA ASP A 224 0.99 -21.46 -3.69
C ASP A 224 0.06 -20.42 -4.34
N PHE A 225 0.51 -19.83 -5.45
CA PHE A 225 -0.25 -18.87 -6.22
C PHE A 225 -0.55 -19.49 -7.56
N GLN A 226 -1.82 -19.73 -7.84
CA GLN A 226 -2.21 -20.12 -9.19
C GLN A 226 -2.02 -18.92 -10.11
N THR A 227 -1.38 -19.16 -11.26
CA THR A 227 -1.10 -18.16 -12.29
C THR A 227 -2.36 -17.57 -12.89
N GLU A 228 -3.50 -18.24 -12.73
CA GLU A 228 -4.81 -17.83 -13.21
C GLU A 228 -5.79 -17.70 -12.04
N HIS A 229 -6.57 -16.62 -12.02
CA HIS A 229 -7.78 -16.58 -11.22
C HIS A 229 -8.74 -17.63 -11.78
N VAL A 230 -8.99 -18.70 -11.03
CA VAL A 230 -10.04 -19.65 -11.38
C VAL A 230 -11.37 -18.89 -11.37
N THR A 231 -11.87 -18.55 -12.55
CA THR A 231 -13.17 -17.90 -12.71
C THR A 231 -14.25 -18.97 -12.60
N GLY A 232 -14.82 -19.09 -11.40
CA GLY A 232 -15.97 -19.95 -11.15
C GLY A 232 -17.27 -19.21 -11.41
N LYS A 233 -18.33 -19.94 -11.79
CA LYS A 233 -19.69 -19.43 -11.64
C LYS A 233 -19.93 -19.16 -10.16
N GLU A 234 -20.16 -17.91 -9.78
CA GLU A 234 -20.45 -17.54 -8.39
C GLU A 234 -21.71 -18.28 -7.89
N ILE A 235 -21.55 -19.09 -6.84
CA ILE A 235 -22.63 -19.85 -6.20
C ILE A 235 -22.98 -19.25 -4.84
N TYR A 236 -21.98 -18.75 -4.12
CA TYR A 236 -22.09 -18.25 -2.75
C TYR A 236 -21.75 -16.76 -2.71
N ASP A 237 -22.52 -16.02 -1.92
CA ASP A 237 -22.21 -14.60 -1.68
C ASP A 237 -21.14 -14.46 -0.61
N ILE A 238 -21.20 -15.30 0.43
CA ILE A 238 -20.31 -15.23 1.59
C ILE A 238 -19.76 -16.61 1.89
N LEU A 239 -18.46 -16.70 2.17
CA LEU A 239 -17.80 -17.91 2.62
C LEU A 239 -17.20 -17.74 4.01
N PHE A 240 -17.40 -18.74 4.87
CA PHE A 240 -16.63 -18.94 6.08
C PHE A 240 -15.90 -20.29 6.02
N VAL A 241 -14.59 -20.28 6.28
CA VAL A 241 -13.77 -21.51 6.37
C VAL A 241 -13.29 -21.70 7.81
N GLY A 242 -13.41 -22.93 8.34
CA GLY A 242 -12.92 -23.23 9.68
C GLY A 242 -12.87 -24.71 10.05
N SER A 243 -11.86 -25.09 10.83
CA SER A 243 -11.79 -26.38 11.52
C SER A 243 -12.74 -26.43 12.73
N ALA A 244 -12.90 -27.59 13.36
CA ALA A 244 -13.75 -27.77 14.55
C ALA A 244 -13.26 -27.08 15.84
N SER A 245 -12.34 -26.10 15.74
CA SER A 245 -11.86 -25.30 16.85
C SER A 245 -13.01 -24.53 17.53
N PRO A 246 -13.04 -24.46 18.89
CA PRO A 246 -14.03 -23.66 19.62
C PRO A 246 -14.11 -22.22 19.12
N PHE A 247 -12.97 -21.57 18.86
CA PHE A 247 -12.88 -20.19 18.39
C PHE A 247 -13.54 -19.98 17.01
N ASN A 248 -13.39 -20.94 16.09
CA ASN A 248 -14.07 -20.89 14.78
C ASN A 248 -15.58 -21.03 14.96
N SER A 249 -16.01 -21.97 15.83
CA SER A 249 -17.42 -22.21 16.10
C SER A 249 -18.09 -21.00 16.76
N GLU A 250 -17.42 -20.35 17.71
CA GLU A 250 -17.91 -19.15 18.39
C GLU A 250 -18.01 -17.97 17.42
N GLY A 251 -16.96 -17.74 16.62
CA GLY A 251 -16.95 -16.65 15.65
C GLY A 251 -18.09 -16.76 14.62
N ILE A 252 -18.30 -17.93 14.01
CA ILE A 252 -19.37 -18.09 13.02
C ILE A 252 -20.76 -18.01 13.65
N LYS A 253 -20.95 -18.55 14.86
CA LYS A 253 -22.22 -18.39 15.60
C LYS A 253 -22.50 -16.93 15.92
N HIS A 254 -21.47 -16.16 16.30
CA HIS A 254 -21.59 -14.74 16.59
C HIS A 254 -22.01 -13.96 15.34
N PHE A 255 -21.32 -14.16 14.21
CA PHE A 255 -21.68 -13.55 12.93
C PHE A 255 -23.12 -13.87 12.52
N ILE A 256 -23.53 -15.14 12.58
CA ILE A 256 -24.89 -15.57 12.21
C ILE A 256 -25.95 -14.89 13.08
N ARG A 257 -25.68 -14.68 14.38
CA ARG A 257 -26.65 -14.10 15.31
C ARG A 257 -26.71 -12.57 15.25
N HIS A 258 -25.57 -11.91 15.04
CA HIS A 258 -25.46 -10.47 15.29
C HIS A 258 -25.23 -9.62 14.03
N SER A 259 -24.58 -10.17 12.99
CA SER A 259 -24.28 -9.42 11.75
C SER A 259 -25.11 -9.90 10.56
N PHE A 260 -25.25 -11.21 10.39
CA PHE A 260 -25.95 -11.82 9.26
C PHE A 260 -27.43 -11.41 9.11
N PRO A 261 -28.21 -11.13 10.18
CA PRO A 261 -29.59 -10.66 10.02
C PRO A 261 -29.72 -9.36 9.22
N ALA A 262 -28.79 -8.41 9.42
CA ALA A 262 -28.77 -7.15 8.66
C ALA A 262 -28.40 -7.39 7.20
N VAL A 263 -27.46 -8.31 6.93
CA VAL A 263 -27.08 -8.71 5.57
C VAL A 263 -28.25 -9.36 4.83
N ARG A 264 -28.98 -10.26 5.49
CA ARG A 264 -30.18 -10.90 4.93
C ARG A 264 -31.30 -9.89 4.65
N LYS A 265 -31.46 -8.88 5.51
CA LYS A 265 -32.43 -7.80 5.28
C LYS A 265 -32.10 -7.01 4.01
N ALA A 266 -30.81 -6.74 3.76
CA ALA A 266 -30.37 -6.06 2.54
C ALA A 266 -30.42 -6.98 1.30
N PHE A 267 -30.13 -8.27 1.47
CA PHE A 267 -30.08 -9.28 0.41
C PHE A 267 -30.88 -10.54 0.83
N PRO A 268 -32.20 -10.58 0.60
CA PRO A 268 -33.05 -11.69 1.06
C PRO A 268 -32.65 -13.07 0.52
N LYS A 269 -31.99 -13.12 -0.65
CA LYS A 269 -31.53 -14.35 -1.31
C LYS A 269 -30.04 -14.65 -1.08
N VAL A 270 -29.37 -13.93 -0.17
CA VAL A 270 -27.95 -14.13 0.11
C VAL A 270 -27.64 -15.58 0.48
N LYS A 271 -26.53 -16.12 -0.01
CA LYS A 271 -26.05 -17.47 0.34
C LYS A 271 -24.74 -17.40 1.12
N LEU A 272 -24.79 -17.85 2.38
CA LEU A 272 -23.64 -18.05 3.26
C LEU A 272 -23.21 -19.52 3.20
N ALA A 273 -22.03 -19.80 2.64
CA ALA A 273 -21.39 -21.10 2.72
C ALA A 273 -20.51 -21.22 3.97
N ILE A 274 -20.61 -22.35 4.67
CA ILE A 274 -19.77 -22.70 5.82
C ILE A 274 -19.01 -23.98 5.48
N ALA A 275 -17.70 -23.86 5.27
CA ALA A 275 -16.81 -24.95 4.89
C ALA A 275 -15.86 -25.37 6.03
N GLY A 276 -15.51 -26.65 6.03
CA GLY A 276 -14.67 -27.30 7.04
C GLY A 276 -15.47 -27.97 8.16
N GLU A 277 -14.77 -28.66 9.06
CA GLU A 277 -15.37 -29.43 10.17
C GLU A 277 -16.25 -28.59 11.10
N VAL A 278 -16.04 -27.27 11.15
CA VAL A 278 -16.88 -26.33 11.93
C VAL A 278 -18.36 -26.43 11.54
N SER A 279 -18.64 -26.72 10.27
CA SER A 279 -19.99 -26.88 9.73
C SER A 279 -20.71 -28.11 10.29
N ASN A 280 -19.96 -29.09 10.84
CA ASN A 280 -20.50 -30.31 11.44
C ASN A 280 -20.75 -30.19 12.94
N ILE A 281 -20.34 -29.10 13.58
CA ILE A 281 -20.59 -28.87 15.01
C ILE A 281 -22.10 -28.71 15.23
N ALA A 282 -22.66 -29.53 16.15
CA ALA A 282 -24.09 -29.52 16.45
C ALA A 282 -24.64 -28.12 16.77
N SER A 283 -23.91 -27.32 17.57
CA SER A 283 -24.30 -25.95 17.91
C SER A 283 -24.27 -24.96 16.74
N VAL A 284 -23.51 -25.25 15.68
CA VAL A 284 -23.45 -24.45 14.45
C VAL A 284 -24.56 -24.89 13.48
N LYS A 285 -24.81 -26.21 13.36
CA LYS A 285 -25.95 -26.78 12.60
C LYS A 285 -27.32 -26.41 13.18
N ALA A 286 -27.40 -26.18 14.48
CA ALA A 286 -28.64 -25.78 15.15
C ALA A 286 -29.13 -24.39 14.70
N LEU A 287 -28.26 -23.54 14.12
CA LEU A 287 -28.62 -22.24 13.56
C LEU A 287 -29.22 -22.38 12.14
N LYS A 288 -30.17 -23.30 11.96
CA LYS A 288 -30.79 -23.59 10.66
C LYS A 288 -31.37 -22.33 10.02
N ASN A 289 -31.06 -22.13 8.74
CA ASN A 289 -31.54 -21.01 7.95
C ASN A 289 -31.42 -21.34 6.46
N ASP A 290 -32.43 -21.03 5.66
CA ASP A 290 -32.45 -21.34 4.21
C ASP A 290 -31.38 -20.59 3.42
N ASN A 291 -30.83 -19.50 3.98
CA ASN A 291 -29.73 -18.74 3.40
C ASN A 291 -28.34 -19.33 3.74
N ILE A 292 -28.25 -20.41 4.52
CA ILE A 292 -26.98 -21.00 4.97
C ILE A 292 -26.79 -22.38 4.34
N VAL A 293 -25.63 -22.58 3.70
CA VAL A 293 -25.21 -23.83 3.09
C VAL A 293 -24.05 -24.41 3.89
N TYR A 294 -24.29 -25.54 4.56
CA TYR A 294 -23.27 -26.26 5.32
C TYR A 294 -22.55 -27.24 4.38
N LEU A 295 -21.34 -26.90 3.94
CA LEU A 295 -20.60 -27.68 2.95
C LEU A 295 -19.89 -28.90 3.54
N GLY A 296 -19.78 -29.01 4.87
CA GLY A 296 -18.94 -30.03 5.45
C GLY A 296 -17.47 -29.76 5.16
N ARG A 297 -16.67 -30.82 5.17
CA ARG A 297 -15.31 -30.78 4.66
C ARG A 297 -15.35 -30.89 3.13
N VAL A 298 -14.61 -30.03 2.45
CA VAL A 298 -14.48 -30.02 0.99
C VAL A 298 -13.11 -30.54 0.58
N ASP A 299 -13.02 -31.19 -0.57
CA ASP A 299 -11.77 -31.78 -1.06
C ASP A 299 -10.81 -30.72 -1.62
N ASP A 300 -11.35 -29.64 -2.18
CA ASP A 300 -10.60 -28.55 -2.79
C ASP A 300 -11.23 -27.19 -2.45
N LEU A 301 -10.56 -26.43 -1.59
CA LEU A 301 -10.98 -25.08 -1.22
C LEU A 301 -10.83 -24.08 -2.37
N THR A 302 -9.95 -24.33 -3.35
CA THR A 302 -9.75 -23.46 -4.52
C THR A 302 -11.07 -23.24 -5.26
N LYS A 303 -11.81 -24.32 -5.51
CA LYS A 303 -13.15 -24.25 -6.12
C LYS A 303 -14.15 -23.49 -5.26
N THR A 304 -14.07 -23.67 -3.94
CA THR A 304 -14.99 -23.02 -3.01
C THR A 304 -14.75 -21.51 -2.96
N TYR A 305 -13.48 -21.07 -2.97
CA TYR A 305 -13.12 -19.66 -3.09
C TYR A 305 -13.58 -19.09 -4.45
N ALA A 306 -13.30 -19.77 -5.55
CA ALA A 306 -13.73 -19.36 -6.90
C ALA A 306 -15.25 -19.24 -7.06
N GLN A 307 -16.02 -19.98 -6.26
CA GLN A 307 -17.49 -19.94 -6.25
C GLN A 307 -18.07 -18.92 -5.26
N SER A 308 -17.22 -18.17 -4.54
CA SER A 308 -17.65 -17.23 -3.50
C SER A 308 -17.29 -15.79 -3.86
N LYS A 309 -18.09 -14.82 -3.42
CA LYS A 309 -17.78 -13.38 -3.65
C LYS A 309 -16.87 -12.78 -2.59
N ILE A 310 -17.11 -13.11 -1.31
CA ILE A 310 -16.35 -12.59 -0.18
C ILE A 310 -16.11 -13.68 0.87
N VAL A 311 -15.10 -13.48 1.71
CA VAL A 311 -14.83 -14.31 2.89
C VAL A 311 -15.10 -13.49 4.16
N VAL A 312 -15.70 -14.14 5.17
CA VAL A 312 -15.82 -13.56 6.52
C VAL A 312 -14.93 -14.31 7.51
N SER A 313 -14.23 -13.58 8.37
CA SER A 313 -13.45 -14.15 9.48
C SER A 313 -13.76 -13.44 10.81
N PRO A 314 -14.93 -13.71 11.42
CA PRO A 314 -15.43 -13.08 12.65
C PRO A 314 -14.79 -13.66 13.93
N ILE A 315 -13.48 -13.89 13.96
CA ILE A 315 -12.82 -14.59 15.08
C ILE A 315 -12.38 -13.58 16.16
N MET A 316 -12.96 -13.64 17.35
CA MET A 316 -12.71 -12.62 18.41
C MET A 316 -11.71 -13.07 19.49
N SER A 317 -11.29 -14.34 19.49
CA SER A 317 -10.42 -14.91 20.52
C SER A 317 -9.60 -16.09 19.98
N GLY A 318 -8.57 -16.48 20.73
CA GLY A 318 -7.67 -17.60 20.41
C GLY A 318 -6.20 -17.21 20.51
N ALA A 319 -5.36 -17.86 19.72
CA ALA A 319 -3.95 -17.55 19.55
C ALA A 319 -3.52 -17.89 18.12
N GLY A 320 -2.34 -17.42 17.71
CA GLY A 320 -1.75 -17.76 16.42
C GLY A 320 -2.31 -17.01 15.23
N MET A 321 -1.56 -17.07 14.12
CA MET A 321 -1.95 -16.44 12.86
C MET A 321 -3.07 -17.22 12.16
N LYS A 322 -4.07 -16.53 11.61
CA LYS A 322 -5.18 -17.17 10.91
C LYS A 322 -4.81 -17.50 9.46
N VAL A 323 -4.17 -18.66 9.28
CA VAL A 323 -3.70 -19.15 7.95
C VAL A 323 -4.79 -19.08 6.87
N LYS A 324 -6.06 -19.35 7.23
CA LYS A 324 -7.21 -19.23 6.30
C LYS A 324 -7.36 -17.85 5.66
N ASN A 325 -6.94 -16.77 6.33
CA ASN A 325 -7.00 -15.42 5.78
C ASN A 325 -5.88 -15.23 4.74
N ILE A 326 -4.70 -15.82 4.97
CA ILE A 326 -3.61 -15.83 4.00
C ILE A 326 -4.00 -16.65 2.76
N GLU A 327 -4.61 -17.82 2.99
CA GLU A 327 -5.15 -18.68 1.94
C GLU A 327 -6.21 -17.92 1.12
N ALA A 328 -7.20 -17.30 1.77
CA ALA A 328 -8.20 -16.48 1.10
C ALA A 328 -7.56 -15.31 0.31
N PHE A 329 -6.59 -14.60 0.87
CA PHE A 329 -5.84 -13.57 0.14
C PHE A 329 -5.07 -14.12 -1.06
N SER A 330 -4.51 -15.34 -0.99
CA SER A 330 -3.83 -15.98 -2.12
C SER A 330 -4.77 -16.30 -3.28
N HIS A 331 -6.07 -16.45 -3.01
CA HIS A 331 -7.12 -16.56 -4.04
C HIS A 331 -7.74 -15.21 -4.44
N GLY A 332 -7.20 -14.09 -3.94
CA GLY A 332 -7.72 -12.75 -4.21
C GLY A 332 -9.08 -12.49 -3.56
N MET A 333 -9.45 -13.22 -2.51
CA MET A 333 -10.75 -13.05 -1.86
C MET A 333 -10.77 -11.76 -1.02
N PRO A 334 -11.78 -10.89 -1.21
CA PRO A 334 -12.07 -9.81 -0.26
C PRO A 334 -12.49 -10.41 1.09
N ILE A 335 -11.87 -9.94 2.18
CA ILE A 335 -12.13 -10.44 3.53
C ILE A 335 -12.75 -9.34 4.39
N VAL A 336 -13.82 -9.66 5.11
CA VAL A 336 -14.29 -8.90 6.29
C VAL A 336 -13.91 -9.69 7.54
N ALA A 337 -13.13 -9.09 8.43
CA ALA A 337 -12.59 -9.76 9.59
C ALA A 337 -12.63 -8.86 10.83
N THR A 338 -12.52 -9.45 12.01
CA THR A 338 -12.23 -8.72 13.26
C THR A 338 -10.75 -8.34 13.33
N ALA A 339 -10.39 -7.36 14.15
CA ALA A 339 -8.99 -6.99 14.40
C ALA A 339 -8.21 -8.19 14.93
N PHE A 340 -8.81 -8.94 15.85
CA PHE A 340 -8.22 -10.17 16.38
C PHE A 340 -7.95 -11.22 15.29
N SER A 341 -8.83 -11.36 14.29
CA SER A 341 -8.60 -12.32 13.20
C SER A 341 -7.48 -11.89 12.25
N MET A 342 -7.17 -10.60 12.17
CA MET A 342 -6.07 -10.07 11.36
C MET A 342 -4.78 -9.88 12.16
N ASP A 343 -4.75 -10.29 13.42
CA ASP A 343 -3.56 -10.18 14.25
C ASP A 343 -2.38 -10.99 13.64
N GLY A 344 -1.24 -10.33 13.50
CA GLY A 344 -0.06 -10.88 12.83
C GLY A 344 -0.13 -10.96 11.29
N ILE A 345 -1.18 -10.41 10.67
CA ILE A 345 -1.37 -10.35 9.21
C ILE A 345 -1.36 -8.88 8.77
N GLU A 346 -0.79 -8.58 7.60
CA GLU A 346 -0.66 -7.23 7.02
C GLU A 346 -1.97 -6.71 6.39
N GLY A 347 -3.09 -6.95 7.09
CA GLY A 347 -4.41 -6.43 6.74
C GLY A 347 -4.52 -4.93 7.05
N LYS A 348 -5.01 -4.17 6.08
CA LYS A 348 -5.27 -2.73 6.17
C LYS A 348 -6.73 -2.46 5.82
N ASP A 349 -7.48 -1.98 6.81
CA ASP A 349 -8.90 -1.68 6.70
C ASP A 349 -9.19 -0.74 5.51
N GLY A 350 -10.15 -1.13 4.66
CA GLY A 350 -10.56 -0.40 3.46
C GLY A 350 -9.56 -0.42 2.31
N ILE A 351 -8.43 -1.12 2.43
CA ILE A 351 -7.40 -1.22 1.39
C ILE A 351 -7.33 -2.63 0.80
N ASN A 352 -7.03 -3.63 1.62
CA ASN A 352 -6.90 -5.03 1.20
C ASN A 352 -7.83 -5.99 1.97
N CYS A 353 -8.50 -5.48 3.00
CA CYS A 353 -9.58 -6.15 3.72
C CYS A 353 -10.44 -5.10 4.45
N PHE A 354 -11.54 -5.50 5.05
CA PHE A 354 -12.24 -4.72 6.07
C PHE A 354 -12.01 -5.32 7.46
N ILE A 355 -11.65 -4.47 8.41
CA ILE A 355 -11.41 -4.83 9.80
C ILE A 355 -12.44 -4.13 10.67
N LYS A 356 -13.37 -4.91 11.23
CA LYS A 356 -14.51 -4.43 12.02
C LYS A 356 -14.71 -5.33 13.24
N ASP A 357 -14.69 -4.75 14.42
CA ASP A 357 -15.00 -5.46 15.67
C ASP A 357 -16.46 -5.25 16.10
N ASP A 358 -17.09 -4.14 15.67
CA ASP A 358 -18.51 -3.90 15.88
C ASP A 358 -19.37 -4.70 14.88
N ASN A 359 -20.45 -5.30 15.39
CA ASN A 359 -21.32 -6.17 14.60
C ASN A 359 -22.08 -5.45 13.49
N ALA A 360 -22.50 -4.20 13.73
CA ALA A 360 -23.22 -3.41 12.75
C ALA A 360 -22.27 -2.93 11.64
N GLU A 361 -21.06 -2.49 12.00
CA GLU A 361 -20.05 -2.13 11.02
C GLU A 361 -19.55 -3.34 10.22
N PHE A 362 -19.40 -4.51 10.85
CA PHE A 362 -19.05 -5.76 10.17
C PHE A 362 -20.13 -6.11 9.13
N ALA A 363 -21.41 -6.06 9.53
CA ALA A 363 -22.52 -6.30 8.61
C ALA A 363 -22.53 -5.27 7.46
N LYS A 364 -22.27 -3.99 7.76
CA LYS A 364 -22.17 -2.94 6.75
C LYS A 364 -21.05 -3.22 5.75
N ALA A 365 -19.86 -3.60 6.20
CA ALA A 365 -18.73 -3.92 5.31
C ALA A 365 -19.05 -5.11 4.38
N VAL A 366 -19.74 -6.13 4.90
CA VAL A 366 -20.27 -7.24 4.07
C VAL A 366 -21.26 -6.71 3.03
N ILE A 367 -22.22 -5.88 3.43
CA ILE A 367 -23.22 -5.29 2.53
C ILE A 367 -22.57 -4.44 1.44
N ASP A 368 -21.61 -3.58 1.80
CA ASP A 368 -20.89 -2.71 0.87
C ASP A 368 -20.15 -3.56 -0.19
N LEU A 369 -19.43 -4.61 0.23
CA LEU A 369 -18.72 -5.50 -0.69
C LEU A 369 -19.66 -6.34 -1.57
N LEU A 370 -20.84 -6.72 -1.08
CA LEU A 370 -21.83 -7.44 -1.91
C LEU A 370 -22.50 -6.50 -2.92
N LYS A 371 -22.72 -5.24 -2.55
CA LYS A 371 -23.40 -4.23 -3.38
C LYS A 371 -22.49 -3.65 -4.47
N ASP A 372 -21.22 -3.39 -4.14
CA ASP A 372 -20.29 -2.68 -5.01
C ASP A 372 -19.24 -3.64 -5.60
N ALA A 373 -19.39 -3.95 -6.88
CA ALA A 373 -18.48 -4.86 -7.59
C ALA A 373 -17.09 -4.26 -7.81
N GLU A 374 -16.97 -2.94 -7.97
CA GLU A 374 -15.68 -2.29 -8.21
C GLU A 374 -14.88 -2.15 -6.91
N LEU A 375 -15.56 -1.81 -5.80
CA LEU A 375 -14.95 -1.91 -4.47
C LEU A 375 -14.46 -3.34 -4.21
N ARG A 376 -15.29 -4.35 -4.52
CA ARG A 376 -14.93 -5.75 -4.33
C ARG A 376 -13.70 -6.15 -5.17
N LYS A 377 -13.64 -5.78 -6.46
CA LYS A 377 -12.47 -6.00 -7.33
C LYS A 377 -11.21 -5.31 -6.80
N LYS A 378 -11.34 -4.08 -6.33
CA LYS A 378 -10.21 -3.31 -5.77
C LYS A 378 -9.64 -3.96 -4.51
N ILE A 379 -10.49 -4.34 -3.55
CA ILE A 379 -10.06 -5.04 -2.34
C ILE A 379 -9.45 -6.40 -2.69
N SER A 380 -10.10 -7.15 -3.60
CA SER A 380 -9.61 -8.43 -4.13
C SER A 380 -8.20 -8.32 -4.69
N HIS A 381 -7.96 -7.35 -5.58
CA HIS A 381 -6.66 -7.14 -6.21
C HIS A 381 -5.59 -6.81 -5.16
N ASN A 382 -5.90 -5.91 -4.22
CA ASN A 382 -4.95 -5.53 -3.17
C ASN A 382 -4.64 -6.69 -2.21
N ALA A 383 -5.64 -7.53 -1.88
CA ALA A 383 -5.46 -8.76 -1.12
C ALA A 383 -4.52 -9.73 -1.84
N TYR A 384 -4.76 -9.97 -3.13
CA TYR A 384 -3.93 -10.83 -3.95
C TYR A 384 -2.48 -10.35 -4.04
N MET A 385 -2.28 -9.04 -4.29
CA MET A 385 -0.94 -8.46 -4.38
C MET A 385 -0.20 -8.49 -3.04
N LEU A 386 -0.90 -8.27 -1.92
CA LEU A 386 -0.34 -8.47 -0.58
C LEU A 386 0.15 -9.92 -0.43
N ALA A 387 -0.70 -10.90 -0.73
CA ALA A 387 -0.35 -12.30 -0.58
C ALA A 387 0.81 -12.72 -1.47
N ARG A 388 0.80 -12.32 -2.74
CA ARG A 388 1.88 -12.63 -3.69
C ARG A 388 3.23 -12.07 -3.23
N THR A 389 3.21 -10.89 -2.61
CA THR A 389 4.43 -10.20 -2.15
C THR A 389 4.96 -10.79 -0.84
N TYR A 390 4.08 -11.03 0.15
CA TYR A 390 4.49 -11.35 1.52
C TYR A 390 4.28 -12.81 1.94
N TYR A 391 3.33 -13.50 1.31
CA TYR A 391 2.86 -14.82 1.71
C TYR A 391 3.10 -15.88 0.63
N SER A 392 4.13 -15.70 -0.20
CA SER A 392 4.48 -16.60 -1.30
C SER A 392 5.59 -17.57 -0.99
N ARG A 393 5.54 -18.72 -1.68
CA ARG A 393 6.61 -19.74 -1.63
C ARG A 393 7.97 -19.17 -2.00
N THR A 394 8.03 -18.22 -2.92
CA THR A 394 9.27 -17.53 -3.28
C THR A 394 9.86 -16.74 -2.11
N THR A 395 9.03 -16.03 -1.36
CA THR A 395 9.46 -15.33 -0.14
C THR A 395 9.88 -16.31 0.95
N ALA A 396 9.16 -17.42 1.10
CA ALA A 396 9.52 -18.49 2.03
C ALA A 396 10.84 -19.19 1.67
N ALA A 397 11.07 -19.50 0.40
CA ALA A 397 12.31 -20.10 -0.10
C ALA A 397 13.52 -19.23 0.25
N ARG A 398 13.45 -17.93 -0.07
CA ARG A 398 14.50 -16.97 0.30
C ARG A 398 14.76 -16.92 1.80
N SER A 399 13.70 -16.97 2.61
CA SER A 399 13.80 -16.97 4.07
C SER A 399 14.46 -18.23 4.61
N TYR A 400 14.06 -19.41 4.12
CA TYR A 400 14.68 -20.66 4.53
C TYR A 400 16.13 -20.76 4.06
N ASN A 401 16.45 -20.32 2.84
CA ASN A 401 17.84 -20.28 2.35
C ASN A 401 18.70 -19.36 3.22
N ALA A 402 18.19 -18.19 3.62
CA ALA A 402 18.89 -17.30 4.53
C ALA A 402 19.16 -17.96 5.89
N ILE A 403 18.18 -18.66 6.46
CA ILE A 403 18.36 -19.40 7.72
C ILE A 403 19.38 -20.52 7.57
N ILE A 404 19.25 -21.32 6.51
CA ILE A 404 20.09 -22.51 6.26
C ILE A 404 21.54 -22.09 5.97
N ASN A 405 21.75 -20.97 5.28
CA ASN A 405 23.06 -20.43 4.96
C ASN A 405 23.59 -19.46 6.02
N ASN A 406 22.87 -19.26 7.14
CA ASN A 406 23.21 -18.33 8.21
C ASN A 406 23.43 -16.87 7.72
N ASP A 407 22.69 -16.44 6.70
CA ASP A 407 22.71 -15.07 6.17
C ASP A 407 21.66 -14.17 6.87
N PHE A 408 22.13 -13.33 7.80
CA PHE A 408 21.31 -12.39 8.56
C PHE A 408 21.28 -10.98 7.96
N THR A 409 21.87 -10.78 6.78
CA THR A 409 21.64 -9.55 6.01
C THR A 409 20.28 -9.60 5.33
N TYR A 410 19.77 -10.80 5.08
CA TYR A 410 18.42 -11.02 4.58
C TYR A 410 17.38 -10.71 5.68
N ARG A 411 16.57 -9.69 5.42
CA ARG A 411 15.37 -9.42 6.21
C ARG A 411 14.16 -9.70 5.32
N PRO A 412 13.26 -10.63 5.68
CA PRO A 412 11.96 -10.77 5.02
C PRO A 412 11.03 -9.57 5.23
N GLU A 413 11.55 -8.45 5.76
CA GLU A 413 10.75 -7.31 6.14
C GLU A 413 10.07 -6.67 4.93
N ILE A 414 8.80 -6.38 5.14
CA ILE A 414 7.92 -5.40 4.51
C ILE A 414 8.72 -4.30 3.78
N ILE A 415 9.16 -4.58 2.55
CA ILE A 415 9.98 -3.65 1.74
C ILE A 415 9.23 -2.35 1.45
N ALA A 416 7.91 -2.38 1.60
CA ALA A 416 7.09 -1.18 1.55
C ALA A 416 7.46 -0.13 2.59
N THR A 417 7.59 -0.52 3.86
CA THR A 417 7.60 0.42 4.99
C THR A 417 8.88 0.31 5.83
N SER A 418 9.60 -0.81 5.77
CA SER A 418 10.87 -1.00 6.50
C SER A 418 12.09 -0.52 5.71
N THR A 419 12.09 -0.60 4.38
CA THR A 419 13.15 -0.01 3.54
C THR A 419 13.16 1.51 3.68
N ALA A 420 11.98 2.14 3.74
CA ALA A 420 11.85 3.57 4.07
C ALA A 420 12.38 3.94 5.45
N LYS A 421 12.06 3.16 6.49
CA LYS A 421 12.57 3.37 7.85
C LYS A 421 14.07 3.10 7.98
N HIS A 422 14.61 2.09 7.29
CA HIS A 422 16.04 1.81 7.26
C HIS A 422 16.82 2.87 6.47
N ILE A 423 16.31 3.32 5.32
CA ILE A 423 16.87 4.45 4.57
C ILE A 423 16.86 5.70 5.44
N ALA A 424 15.75 6.02 6.10
CA ALA A 424 15.67 7.20 6.97
C ALA A 424 16.50 7.09 8.25
N ALA A 425 16.61 5.91 8.84
CA ALA A 425 17.49 5.66 9.97
C ALA A 425 18.98 5.74 9.57
N ALA A 426 19.35 5.27 8.38
CA ALA A 426 20.70 5.39 7.82
C ALA A 426 21.06 6.83 7.42
N VAL A 427 20.09 7.64 6.97
CA VAL A 427 20.26 9.07 6.71
C VAL A 427 20.50 9.87 8.01
N GLY A 428 20.14 9.32 9.17
CA GLY A 428 20.42 9.89 10.49
C GLY A 428 21.59 9.25 11.26
N ALA A 429 21.95 8.01 10.97
CA ALA A 429 23.00 7.25 11.65
C ALA A 429 24.08 6.80 10.66
N ASN A 430 25.29 7.29 10.87
CA ASN A 430 26.45 7.22 9.97
C ASN A 430 27.04 5.80 9.77
N THR A 431 26.24 4.78 9.45
CA THR A 431 26.65 3.36 9.57
C THR A 431 26.36 2.44 8.36
N LYS A 432 25.76 2.92 7.26
CA LYS A 432 25.81 2.24 5.93
C LYS A 432 25.49 3.24 4.80
N ARG A 433 26.28 3.27 3.72
CA ARG A 433 26.05 4.18 2.57
C ARG A 433 24.86 3.69 1.73
N THR A 434 23.69 4.31 1.90
CA THR A 434 22.50 4.10 1.05
C THR A 434 22.83 4.34 -0.42
N LYS A 435 22.31 3.53 -1.35
CA LYS A 435 22.58 3.60 -2.79
C LYS A 435 21.31 3.86 -3.60
N ALA A 436 21.35 4.85 -4.48
CA ALA A 436 20.32 5.14 -5.47
C ALA A 436 20.82 4.79 -6.87
N LEU A 437 20.01 4.04 -7.64
CA LEU A 437 20.24 3.84 -9.08
C LEU A 437 19.30 4.75 -9.86
N ILE A 438 19.86 5.76 -10.51
CA ILE A 438 19.13 6.77 -11.26
C ILE A 438 19.16 6.43 -12.75
N TYR A 439 17.99 6.13 -13.30
CA TYR A 439 17.83 5.98 -14.74
C TYR A 439 17.53 7.34 -15.37
N SER A 440 18.36 7.71 -16.35
CA SER A 440 18.35 9.03 -16.96
C SER A 440 18.05 8.96 -18.46
N SER A 441 17.02 9.70 -18.90
CA SER A 441 16.76 9.96 -20.32
C SER A 441 17.87 10.77 -20.99
N ASP A 442 17.99 10.69 -22.32
CA ASP A 442 19.10 11.27 -23.10
C ASP A 442 18.96 12.78 -23.42
N ALA A 443 18.09 13.52 -22.73
CA ALA A 443 17.92 14.95 -23.00
C ALA A 443 19.00 15.81 -22.28
N ASP A 444 19.85 16.50 -23.06
CA ASP A 444 21.00 17.24 -22.54
C ASP A 444 20.63 18.39 -21.60
N TYR A 445 19.48 19.03 -21.82
CA TYR A 445 18.99 20.11 -20.97
C TYR A 445 18.58 19.64 -19.56
N LEU A 446 18.46 18.32 -19.34
CA LEU A 446 18.07 17.73 -18.06
C LEU A 446 19.25 17.37 -17.16
N ILE A 447 20.49 17.44 -17.66
CA ILE A 447 21.68 17.01 -16.92
C ILE A 447 21.87 17.84 -15.65
N GLY A 448 21.71 19.16 -15.71
CA GLY A 448 21.82 20.03 -14.53
C GLY A 448 20.85 19.67 -13.42
N TYR A 449 19.60 19.35 -13.78
CA TYR A 449 18.58 18.91 -12.83
C TYR A 449 18.97 17.58 -12.15
N LYS A 450 19.46 16.62 -12.94
CA LYS A 450 19.90 15.30 -12.44
C LYS A 450 21.11 15.40 -11.50
N LEU A 451 22.05 16.29 -11.83
CA LEU A 451 23.20 16.59 -10.96
C LEU A 451 22.75 17.22 -9.63
N SER A 452 21.78 18.14 -9.66
CA SER A 452 21.25 18.76 -8.44
C SER A 452 20.51 17.76 -7.53
N LEU A 453 19.79 16.79 -8.11
CA LEU A 453 19.22 15.67 -7.36
C LEU A 453 20.32 14.83 -6.68
N ALA A 454 21.35 14.45 -7.44
CA ALA A 454 22.45 13.64 -6.91
C ALA A 454 23.28 14.38 -5.85
N GLU A 455 23.44 15.69 -5.97
CA GLU A 455 24.05 16.54 -4.95
C GLU A 455 23.22 16.55 -3.66
N SER A 456 21.90 16.67 -3.78
CA SER A 456 20.99 16.59 -2.63
C SER A 456 21.06 15.21 -1.94
N PHE A 457 21.16 14.13 -2.71
CA PHE A 457 21.42 12.78 -2.18
C PHE A 457 22.78 12.67 -1.49
N LYS A 458 23.83 13.23 -2.07
CA LYS A 458 25.18 13.22 -1.50
C LYS A 458 25.21 13.85 -0.10
N LYS A 459 24.49 14.97 0.12
CA LYS A 459 24.37 15.61 1.46
C LYS A 459 23.68 14.74 2.51
N LEU A 460 22.89 13.77 2.09
CA LEU A 460 22.22 12.79 2.96
C LEU A 460 23.01 11.48 3.12
N GLY A 461 24.24 11.41 2.59
CA GLY A 461 25.04 10.19 2.58
C GLY A 461 24.55 9.13 1.59
N ILE A 462 23.67 9.51 0.66
CA ILE A 462 23.15 8.63 -0.39
C ILE A 462 24.09 8.68 -1.59
N TYR A 463 24.64 7.52 -1.96
CA TYR A 463 25.47 7.33 -3.12
C TYR A 463 24.62 7.15 -4.38
N SER A 464 24.84 7.99 -5.39
CA SER A 464 24.06 7.96 -6.63
C SER A 464 24.88 7.36 -7.77
N GLU A 465 24.24 6.49 -8.52
CA GLU A 465 24.79 5.91 -9.74
C GLU A 465 23.82 6.07 -10.90
N PHE A 466 24.34 6.36 -12.10
CA PHE A 466 23.53 6.64 -13.27
C PHE A 466 23.53 5.51 -14.29
N VAL A 467 22.37 5.28 -14.89
CA VAL A 467 22.19 4.45 -16.08
C VAL A 467 21.62 5.32 -17.19
N THR A 468 22.28 5.39 -18.34
CA THR A 468 21.88 6.23 -19.49
C THR A 468 21.83 5.38 -20.76
N MET A 469 21.17 5.83 -21.83
CA MET A 469 21.20 5.12 -23.11
C MET A 469 22.38 5.54 -23.99
N ASP A 470 22.87 6.76 -23.86
CA ASP A 470 23.99 7.28 -24.65
C ASP A 470 25.35 7.29 -23.90
N ALA A 471 26.39 6.83 -24.60
CA ALA A 471 27.78 6.79 -24.12
C ALA A 471 28.42 8.18 -24.02
N ALA A 472 28.07 9.13 -24.88
CA ALA A 472 28.61 10.51 -24.79
C ALA A 472 28.09 11.22 -23.53
N ARG A 473 26.82 11.00 -23.17
CA ARG A 473 26.20 11.53 -21.95
C ARG A 473 26.69 10.84 -20.68
N CYS A 474 27.04 9.56 -20.72
CA CYS A 474 27.76 8.91 -19.62
C CYS A 474 29.02 9.67 -19.22
N ASN A 475 29.81 10.14 -20.21
CA ASN A 475 31.05 10.87 -19.94
C ASN A 475 30.82 12.18 -19.17
N ARG A 476 29.66 12.82 -19.35
CA ARG A 476 29.31 14.05 -18.64
C ARG A 476 28.98 13.83 -17.16
N PHE A 477 28.39 12.68 -16.80
CA PHE A 477 28.23 12.31 -15.39
C PHE A 477 29.56 11.86 -14.76
N LEU A 478 30.40 11.16 -15.54
CA LEU A 478 31.75 10.75 -15.11
C LEU A 478 32.66 11.96 -14.85
N SER A 479 32.60 13.00 -15.69
CA SER A 479 33.38 14.23 -15.50
C SER A 479 32.99 15.00 -14.25
N GLU A 480 31.74 14.85 -13.79
CA GLU A 480 31.21 15.43 -12.55
C GLU A 480 31.44 14.51 -11.33
N GLY A 481 32.19 13.40 -11.50
CA GLY A 481 32.59 12.49 -10.42
C GLY A 481 31.53 11.44 -10.03
N TYR A 482 30.49 11.23 -10.84
CA TYR A 482 29.48 10.19 -10.62
C TYR A 482 29.77 8.95 -11.47
N LEU A 483 29.46 7.76 -10.95
CA LEU A 483 29.47 6.54 -11.75
C LEU A 483 28.29 6.57 -12.72
N ALA A 484 28.55 6.30 -14.01
CA ALA A 484 27.55 6.25 -15.05
C ALA A 484 27.81 5.09 -16.02
N HIS A 485 26.73 4.44 -16.47
CA HIS A 485 26.80 3.23 -17.29
C HIS A 485 25.83 3.30 -18.48
N PRO A 486 26.30 3.07 -19.72
CA PRO A 486 25.41 3.06 -20.88
C PRO A 486 24.67 1.73 -20.95
N THR A 487 23.37 1.78 -21.21
CA THR A 487 22.61 0.63 -21.73
C THR A 487 23.00 0.52 -23.21
N ARG A 488 23.70 -0.55 -23.60
CA ARG A 488 24.18 -0.77 -24.98
C ARG A 488 23.32 -1.82 -25.72
N PRO A 489 22.01 -1.58 -25.97
CA PRO A 489 21.13 -2.56 -26.58
C PRO A 489 21.51 -2.88 -28.04
N ASP A 490 22.20 -1.97 -28.71
CA ASP A 490 22.74 -2.08 -30.07
C ASP A 490 23.83 -3.16 -30.21
N LEU A 491 24.52 -3.50 -29.12
CA LEU A 491 25.52 -4.57 -29.09
C LEU A 491 24.91 -5.97 -28.91
N GLU A 492 23.62 -6.09 -28.57
CA GLU A 492 22.93 -7.37 -28.35
C GLU A 492 22.09 -7.83 -29.56
N LYS A 493 22.61 -7.63 -30.79
CA LYS A 493 21.88 -7.93 -32.05
C LYS A 493 21.29 -9.35 -32.11
N LYS A 494 22.07 -10.37 -31.72
CA LYS A 494 21.62 -11.77 -31.73
C LYS A 494 20.39 -11.99 -30.83
N LYS A 495 20.49 -11.52 -29.59
CA LYS A 495 19.41 -11.62 -28.60
C LYS A 495 18.19 -10.77 -28.99
N ARG A 496 18.41 -9.62 -29.64
CA ARG A 496 17.32 -8.81 -30.21
C ARG A 496 16.50 -9.64 -31.20
N GLU A 497 17.15 -10.32 -32.14
CA GLU A 497 16.44 -11.14 -33.13
C GLU A 497 15.78 -12.38 -32.52
N GLU A 498 16.37 -13.00 -31.49
CA GLU A 498 15.73 -14.06 -30.69
C GLU A 498 14.43 -13.58 -30.02
N ILE A 499 14.46 -12.41 -29.36
CA ILE A 499 13.28 -11.80 -28.72
C ILE A 499 12.21 -11.48 -29.78
N LYS A 500 12.60 -10.92 -30.93
CA LYS A 500 11.64 -10.61 -32.00
C LYS A 500 11.00 -11.86 -32.60
N ALA A 501 11.76 -12.94 -32.76
CA ALA A 501 11.24 -14.20 -33.29
C ALA A 501 10.16 -14.78 -32.36
N GLU A 502 10.40 -14.76 -31.04
CA GLU A 502 9.43 -15.19 -30.03
C GLU A 502 8.17 -14.29 -30.02
N LEU A 503 8.34 -12.97 -30.06
CA LEU A 503 7.22 -12.03 -30.09
C LEU A 503 6.35 -12.22 -31.35
N ARG A 504 6.96 -12.39 -32.53
CA ARG A 504 6.21 -12.61 -33.80
C ARG A 504 5.28 -13.83 -33.71
N LYS A 505 5.76 -14.93 -33.13
CA LYS A 505 4.96 -16.15 -32.92
C LYS A 505 3.73 -15.91 -32.03
N GLN A 506 3.86 -15.04 -31.03
CA GLN A 506 2.77 -14.68 -30.12
C GLN A 506 1.77 -13.69 -30.73
N PHE A 507 2.25 -12.73 -31.54
CA PHE A 507 1.39 -11.78 -32.26
C PHE A 507 0.54 -12.41 -33.37
N GLU A 508 0.94 -13.56 -33.92
CA GLU A 508 0.18 -14.28 -34.94
C GLU A 508 -1.02 -15.06 -34.37
N THR A 509 -1.13 -15.22 -33.05
CA THR A 509 -2.04 -16.20 -32.42
C THR A 509 -2.99 -15.65 -31.35
N ASN A 510 -2.88 -14.38 -30.91
CA ASN A 510 -3.68 -13.85 -29.80
C ASN A 510 -4.00 -12.34 -29.91
N ASP A 511 -5.23 -11.96 -29.54
CA ASP A 511 -5.68 -10.55 -29.41
C ASP A 511 -5.14 -9.85 -28.14
N ARG A 512 -4.60 -10.62 -27.18
CA ARG A 512 -4.05 -10.12 -25.91
C ARG A 512 -2.57 -10.52 -25.77
N ILE A 513 -1.72 -9.54 -25.51
CA ILE A 513 -0.27 -9.74 -25.38
C ILE A 513 0.04 -10.26 -23.97
N GLU A 514 0.27 -11.56 -23.84
CA GLU A 514 0.70 -12.18 -22.58
C GLU A 514 2.23 -12.30 -22.52
N ILE A 515 2.87 -11.45 -21.71
CA ILE A 515 4.34 -11.45 -21.58
C ILE A 515 4.74 -11.71 -20.14
N THR A 516 5.60 -12.71 -19.95
CA THR A 516 6.26 -13.02 -18.68
C THR A 516 7.76 -12.83 -18.83
N LEU A 517 8.35 -12.02 -17.97
CA LEU A 517 9.79 -11.76 -17.96
C LEU A 517 10.39 -12.10 -16.58
N LYS A 518 11.41 -12.96 -16.57
CA LYS A 518 12.06 -13.46 -15.34
C LYS A 518 11.05 -13.90 -14.25
N GLY A 519 9.98 -14.59 -14.67
CA GLY A 519 8.92 -15.10 -13.78
C GLY A 519 7.86 -14.06 -13.37
N VAL A 520 7.90 -12.85 -13.92
CA VAL A 520 6.92 -11.78 -13.64
C VAL A 520 6.05 -11.55 -14.87
N ASN A 521 4.75 -11.78 -14.74
CA ASN A 521 3.77 -11.36 -15.74
C ASN A 521 3.69 -9.81 -15.79
N ILE A 522 3.91 -9.25 -16.98
CA ILE A 522 3.93 -7.81 -17.28
C ILE A 522 2.88 -7.43 -18.35
N SER A 523 1.89 -8.29 -18.58
CA SER A 523 0.90 -8.14 -19.64
C SER A 523 0.03 -6.90 -19.45
N ASP A 524 -0.30 -6.56 -18.20
CA ASP A 524 -1.07 -5.36 -17.86
C ASP A 524 -0.27 -4.09 -18.13
N GLU A 525 1.03 -4.10 -17.84
CA GLU A 525 1.92 -2.97 -18.11
C GLU A 525 2.09 -2.74 -19.61
N ILE A 526 2.14 -3.80 -20.42
CA ILE A 526 2.22 -3.72 -21.88
C ILE A 526 0.89 -3.27 -22.48
N THR A 527 -0.23 -3.77 -21.95
CA THR A 527 -1.58 -3.31 -22.31
C THR A 527 -1.72 -1.82 -22.01
N THR A 528 -1.29 -1.38 -20.83
CA THR A 528 -1.30 0.04 -20.44
C THR A 528 -0.43 0.87 -21.39
N TYR A 529 0.77 0.38 -21.74
CA TYR A 529 1.65 1.06 -22.69
C TYR A 529 1.02 1.18 -24.09
N ARG A 530 0.32 0.14 -24.55
CA ARG A 530 -0.45 0.13 -25.80
C ARG A 530 -1.57 1.15 -25.79
N ASP A 531 -2.39 1.13 -24.75
CA ASP A 531 -3.57 1.99 -24.67
C ASP A 531 -3.16 3.48 -24.59
N MET A 532 -1.95 3.76 -24.11
CA MET A 532 -1.37 5.11 -24.09
C MET A 532 -0.82 5.57 -25.46
N PHE A 533 -0.35 4.65 -26.32
CA PHE A 533 0.23 4.95 -27.64
C PHE A 533 -0.14 3.87 -28.66
N PRO A 534 -1.39 3.84 -29.13
CA PRO A 534 -1.84 2.86 -30.11
C PRO A 534 -0.96 2.86 -31.38
N GLU A 535 -0.41 4.01 -31.78
CA GLU A 535 0.47 4.17 -32.95
C GLU A 535 1.80 3.42 -32.85
N HIS A 536 2.31 3.18 -31.62
CA HIS A 536 3.49 2.35 -31.41
C HIS A 536 3.21 0.86 -31.61
N PHE A 537 1.93 0.48 -31.61
CA PHE A 537 1.44 -0.88 -31.72
C PHE A 537 0.88 -1.21 -33.11
N GLU A 538 1.01 -0.31 -34.08
CA GLU A 538 0.58 -0.52 -35.46
C GLU A 538 1.65 -1.23 -36.32
N GLY A 539 1.25 -2.32 -36.98
CA GLY A 539 2.08 -3.05 -37.96
C GLY A 539 3.33 -3.73 -37.37
N LYS A 540 4.40 -3.87 -38.18
CA LYS A 540 5.65 -4.54 -37.77
C LYS A 540 6.45 -3.81 -36.67
N LYS A 541 6.09 -2.55 -36.34
CA LYS A 541 6.82 -1.71 -35.38
C LYS A 541 6.71 -2.20 -33.94
N VAL A 542 5.60 -2.84 -33.56
CA VAL A 542 5.35 -3.27 -32.18
C VAL A 542 6.42 -4.25 -31.66
N VAL A 543 6.80 -5.22 -32.50
CA VAL A 543 7.81 -6.23 -32.17
C VAL A 543 9.18 -5.58 -31.96
N ASP A 544 9.52 -4.59 -32.79
CA ASP A 544 10.79 -3.88 -32.70
C ASP A 544 10.87 -2.99 -31.44
N VAL A 545 9.76 -2.35 -31.06
CA VAL A 545 9.65 -1.50 -29.87
C VAL A 545 9.76 -2.34 -28.60
N ILE A 546 8.98 -3.43 -28.48
CA ILE A 546 9.02 -4.31 -27.30
C ILE A 546 10.39 -4.98 -27.18
N ALA A 547 10.97 -5.48 -28.28
CA ALA A 547 12.30 -6.08 -28.24
C ALA A 547 13.38 -5.09 -27.80
N HIS A 548 13.29 -3.83 -28.22
CA HIS A 548 14.22 -2.78 -27.78
C HIS A 548 14.07 -2.49 -26.27
N ALA A 549 12.82 -2.34 -25.79
CA ALA A 549 12.53 -2.15 -24.37
C ALA A 549 13.08 -3.30 -23.51
N MET A 550 12.90 -4.55 -23.92
CA MET A 550 13.38 -5.73 -23.18
C MET A 550 14.91 -5.77 -23.04
N LEU A 551 15.66 -5.31 -24.03
CA LEU A 551 17.12 -5.24 -23.96
C LEU A 551 17.61 -4.17 -22.96
N ILE A 552 16.96 -3.00 -22.96
CA ILE A 552 17.26 -1.94 -22.00
C ILE A 552 16.94 -2.44 -20.59
N LEU A 553 15.78 -3.07 -20.40
CA LEU A 553 15.36 -3.65 -19.13
C LEU A 553 16.34 -4.71 -18.61
N ASP A 554 16.83 -5.62 -19.46
CA ASP A 554 17.83 -6.59 -19.03
C ASP A 554 19.14 -5.91 -18.62
N SER A 555 19.56 -4.85 -19.33
CA SER A 555 20.71 -4.04 -18.94
C SER A 555 20.53 -3.40 -17.56
N ILE A 556 19.36 -2.82 -17.29
CA ILE A 556 19.00 -2.25 -15.98
C ILE A 556 19.02 -3.34 -14.91
N LEU A 557 18.39 -4.49 -15.14
CA LEU A 557 18.33 -5.60 -14.17
C LEU A 557 19.71 -6.18 -13.84
N ARG A 558 20.60 -6.31 -14.84
CA ARG A 558 22.00 -6.70 -14.61
C ARG A 558 22.73 -5.68 -13.76
N ARG A 559 22.43 -4.38 -13.95
CA ARG A 559 23.01 -3.33 -13.12
C ARG A 559 22.50 -3.39 -11.69
N ILE A 560 21.19 -3.50 -11.49
CA ILE A 560 20.57 -3.69 -10.17
C ILE A 560 21.20 -4.87 -9.43
N SER A 561 21.40 -6.01 -10.13
CA SER A 561 22.02 -7.21 -9.54
C SER A 561 23.48 -6.98 -9.12
N LYS A 562 24.22 -6.10 -9.82
CA LYS A 562 25.62 -5.78 -9.50
C LYS A 562 25.75 -4.72 -8.40
N THR A 563 24.86 -3.72 -8.39
CA THR A 563 25.00 -2.55 -7.52
C THR A 563 24.25 -2.70 -6.21
N ALA A 564 23.22 -3.55 -6.20
CA ALA A 564 22.27 -3.74 -5.11
C ALA A 564 21.77 -2.39 -4.57
N PRO A 565 21.03 -1.60 -5.38
CA PRO A 565 20.54 -0.31 -4.96
C PRO A 565 19.40 -0.46 -3.95
N ASP A 566 19.33 0.46 -2.98
CA ASP A 566 18.26 0.51 -1.98
C ASP A 566 16.95 1.06 -2.57
N PHE A 567 17.07 1.91 -3.61
CA PHE A 567 15.94 2.38 -4.41
C PHE A 567 16.38 2.78 -5.82
N LEU A 568 15.41 2.74 -6.73
CA LEU A 568 15.52 3.19 -8.11
C LEU A 568 14.92 4.59 -8.25
N VAL A 569 15.44 5.38 -9.19
CA VAL A 569 14.88 6.67 -9.56
C VAL A 569 14.64 6.69 -11.07
N GLY A 570 13.39 6.89 -11.48
CA GLY A 570 13.01 7.02 -12.88
C GLY A 570 12.74 8.47 -13.25
N TRP A 571 13.43 8.98 -14.27
CA TRP A 571 13.19 10.30 -14.84
C TRP A 571 12.00 10.30 -15.82
N ASN A 572 11.23 11.39 -15.82
CA ASN A 572 10.03 11.64 -16.62
C ASN A 572 8.91 10.65 -16.30
N GLY A 573 8.19 10.92 -15.21
CA GLY A 573 7.03 10.14 -14.77
C GLY A 573 5.82 10.22 -15.70
N ASN A 574 5.95 10.86 -16.87
CA ASN A 574 5.00 10.82 -17.97
C ASN A 574 5.55 10.21 -19.29
N ASP A 575 6.86 9.90 -19.42
CA ASP A 575 7.42 9.12 -20.54
C ASP A 575 7.12 7.64 -20.33
N PRO A 576 6.14 7.07 -21.04
CA PRO A 576 5.62 5.77 -20.68
C PRO A 576 6.56 4.63 -21.04
N HIS A 577 7.53 4.86 -21.94
CA HIS A 577 8.55 3.86 -22.25
C HIS A 577 9.54 3.74 -21.08
N PHE A 578 10.04 4.86 -20.55
CA PHE A 578 10.99 4.83 -19.43
C PHE A 578 10.36 4.47 -18.09
N ILE A 579 9.13 4.93 -17.85
CA ILE A 579 8.34 4.52 -16.69
C ILE A 579 8.07 3.02 -16.72
N PHE A 580 7.68 2.48 -17.87
CA PHE A 580 7.45 1.05 -18.04
C PHE A 580 8.71 0.26 -17.66
N LEU A 581 9.87 0.64 -18.20
CA LEU A 581 11.15 -0.02 -17.90
C LEU A 581 11.49 0.00 -16.41
N MET A 582 11.40 1.17 -15.77
CA MET A 582 11.77 1.32 -14.37
C MET A 582 10.78 0.64 -13.41
N LYS A 583 9.48 0.68 -13.72
CA LYS A 583 8.45 -0.02 -12.93
C LYS A 583 8.56 -1.53 -13.08
N VAL A 584 8.79 -2.04 -14.29
CA VAL A 584 8.99 -3.47 -14.51
C VAL A 584 10.29 -3.93 -13.84
N ALA A 585 11.37 -3.14 -13.93
CA ALA A 585 12.62 -3.42 -13.23
C ALA A 585 12.42 -3.48 -11.70
N ALA A 586 11.70 -2.52 -11.13
CA ALA A 586 11.33 -2.49 -9.72
C ALA A 586 10.51 -3.71 -9.31
N LYS A 587 9.54 -4.12 -10.13
CA LYS A 587 8.69 -5.31 -9.90
C LYS A 587 9.47 -6.62 -9.93
N ILE A 588 10.40 -6.76 -10.87
CA ILE A 588 11.26 -7.95 -11.00
C ILE A 588 12.30 -8.00 -9.87
N ALA A 589 12.96 -6.87 -9.59
CA ALA A 589 14.03 -6.79 -8.60
C ALA A 589 13.54 -6.63 -7.15
N ASN A 590 12.26 -6.30 -6.96
CA ASN A 590 11.67 -5.97 -5.67
C ASN A 590 12.39 -4.80 -4.96
N VAL A 591 12.70 -3.75 -5.73
CA VAL A 591 13.37 -2.53 -5.25
C VAL A 591 12.40 -1.35 -5.37
N PRO A 592 12.25 -0.48 -4.34
CA PRO A 592 11.42 0.71 -4.43
C PRO A 592 11.80 1.59 -5.62
N VAL A 593 10.82 2.22 -6.28
CA VAL A 593 11.06 3.19 -7.35
C VAL A 593 10.45 4.54 -7.00
N PHE A 594 11.21 5.61 -7.22
CA PHE A 594 10.77 7.00 -7.10
C PHE A 594 10.71 7.64 -8.48
N HIS A 595 9.71 8.49 -8.69
CA HIS A 595 9.49 9.18 -9.94
C HIS A 595 10.02 10.61 -9.83
N VAL A 596 10.76 11.04 -10.85
CA VAL A 596 11.30 12.39 -10.94
C VAL A 596 10.79 13.06 -12.20
N GLU A 597 10.44 14.33 -12.09
CA GLU A 597 10.08 15.19 -13.20
C GLU A 597 10.58 16.62 -12.96
N ARG A 598 10.62 17.42 -14.02
CA ARG A 598 10.73 18.87 -13.88
C ARG A 598 9.71 19.40 -12.86
N GLY A 599 10.16 20.32 -12.01
CA GLY A 599 9.37 20.85 -10.92
C GLY A 599 8.12 21.58 -11.38
N LEU A 600 7.13 21.62 -10.48
CA LEU A 600 5.88 22.36 -10.66
C LEU A 600 6.08 23.88 -10.52
N LEU A 601 7.23 24.30 -9.98
CA LEU A 601 7.61 25.69 -9.73
C LEU A 601 9.00 25.96 -10.34
N PRO A 602 9.35 27.23 -10.63
CA PRO A 602 10.68 27.58 -11.13
C PRO A 602 11.78 27.04 -10.22
N ASP A 603 12.89 26.63 -10.83
CA ASP A 603 14.06 26.12 -10.13
C ASP A 603 13.77 24.95 -9.17
N THR A 604 12.80 24.08 -9.50
CA THR A 604 12.49 22.88 -8.70
C THR A 604 12.45 21.57 -9.50
N LEU A 605 12.44 20.44 -8.79
CA LEU A 605 12.16 19.09 -9.30
C LEU A 605 11.10 18.40 -8.47
N VAL A 606 10.24 17.63 -9.12
CA VAL A 606 9.35 16.69 -8.42
C VAL A 606 10.15 15.42 -8.10
N PHE A 607 10.05 14.92 -6.87
CA PHE A 607 10.53 13.61 -6.43
C PHE A 607 9.42 12.96 -5.61
N ASP A 608 8.80 11.89 -6.12
CA ASP A 608 7.57 11.35 -5.53
C ASP A 608 7.47 9.82 -5.68
N PRO A 609 7.04 9.09 -4.64
CA PRO A 609 6.96 7.64 -4.68
C PRO A 609 5.76 7.09 -5.46
N GLN A 610 4.71 7.89 -5.70
CA GLN A 610 3.49 7.43 -6.40
C GLN A 610 3.50 7.74 -7.90
N GLY A 611 4.09 8.87 -8.28
CA GLY A 611 4.12 9.32 -9.66
C GLY A 611 4.26 10.84 -9.75
N VAL A 612 4.06 11.39 -10.94
CA VAL A 612 4.17 12.85 -11.17
C VAL A 612 2.84 13.40 -11.66
N ASN A 613 2.69 14.73 -11.64
CA ASN A 613 1.44 15.40 -12.00
C ASN A 613 0.25 14.84 -11.21
N PHE A 614 -0.89 14.54 -11.86
CA PHE A 614 -2.08 14.02 -11.17
C PHE A 614 -1.91 12.61 -10.59
N LYS A 615 -0.80 11.92 -10.90
CA LYS A 615 -0.44 10.62 -10.32
C LYS A 615 0.45 10.74 -9.08
N SER A 616 0.90 11.95 -8.74
CA SER A 616 1.71 12.20 -7.55
C SER A 616 0.93 11.98 -6.26
N TYR A 617 1.66 11.73 -5.17
CA TYR A 617 1.10 11.71 -3.82
C TYR A 617 0.29 12.99 -3.54
N ILE A 618 0.79 14.15 -3.97
CA ILE A 618 0.16 15.45 -3.72
C ILE A 618 -1.23 15.54 -4.35
N ALA A 619 -1.40 15.05 -5.57
CA ALA A 619 -2.68 15.09 -6.28
C ALA A 619 -3.80 14.41 -5.47
N GLY A 620 -3.53 13.21 -4.95
CA GLY A 620 -4.47 12.44 -4.13
C GLY A 620 -4.50 12.78 -2.64
N SER A 621 -3.69 13.74 -2.19
CA SER A 621 -3.56 14.12 -0.78
C SER A 621 -4.41 15.34 -0.41
N TYR A 622 -4.67 15.46 0.89
CA TYR A 622 -5.29 16.63 1.48
C TYR A 622 -4.26 17.72 1.77
N LEU A 623 -4.70 18.98 1.68
CA LEU A 623 -3.90 20.10 2.16
C LEU A 623 -3.68 19.97 3.66
N PRO A 624 -2.43 20.06 4.15
CA PRO A 624 -2.15 20.03 5.56
C PRO A 624 -2.66 21.29 6.24
N LEU A 625 -3.09 21.15 7.49
CA LEU A 625 -3.03 22.27 8.42
C LEU A 625 -1.58 22.66 8.66
N ILE A 626 -1.33 23.96 8.61
CA ILE A 626 -0.02 24.59 8.80
C ILE A 626 -0.13 25.74 9.81
N THR A 627 0.89 25.88 10.63
CA THR A 627 1.04 26.92 11.66
C THR A 627 1.29 28.29 11.03
N GLU A 628 1.10 29.39 11.78
CA GLU A 628 1.39 30.74 11.25
C GLU A 628 2.86 30.90 10.83
N GLU A 629 3.80 30.25 11.51
CA GLU A 629 5.21 30.28 11.10
C GLU A 629 5.44 29.57 9.76
N GLU A 630 4.85 28.38 9.57
CA GLU A 630 4.89 27.69 8.27
C GLU A 630 4.21 28.50 7.16
N ARG A 631 3.13 29.22 7.49
CA ARG A 631 2.45 30.14 6.58
C ARG A 631 3.31 31.34 6.20
N LYS A 632 4.03 31.95 7.15
CA LYS A 632 4.96 33.05 6.87
C LYS A 632 6.02 32.61 5.86
N VAL A 633 6.57 31.41 5.99
CA VAL A 633 7.53 30.83 5.03
C VAL A 633 6.90 30.66 3.65
N ALA A 634 5.70 30.05 3.57
CA ALA A 634 4.99 29.88 2.31
C ALA A 634 4.65 31.24 1.65
N ARG A 635 4.17 32.21 2.44
CA ARG A 635 3.81 33.56 1.99
C ARG A 635 5.03 34.34 1.50
N ALA A 636 6.17 34.22 2.17
CA ALA A 636 7.43 34.82 1.73
C ALA A 636 7.83 34.29 0.35
N TYR A 637 7.72 32.97 0.14
CA TYR A 637 7.98 32.37 -1.17
C TYR A 637 6.99 32.85 -2.25
N ILE A 638 5.69 32.90 -1.94
CA ILE A 638 4.66 33.39 -2.89
C ILE A 638 4.95 34.85 -3.28
N LYS A 639 5.29 35.69 -2.31
CA LYS A 639 5.66 37.09 -2.53
C LYS A 639 6.89 37.19 -3.44
N ASP A 640 7.95 36.45 -3.12
CA ASP A 640 9.19 36.43 -3.90
C ASP A 640 8.94 35.97 -5.35
N PHE A 641 8.17 34.89 -5.53
CA PHE A 641 7.74 34.40 -6.84
C PHE A 641 7.03 35.49 -7.66
N SER A 642 6.10 36.20 -7.04
CA SER A 642 5.34 37.26 -7.71
C SER A 642 6.19 38.48 -8.11
N THR A 643 7.31 38.72 -7.42
CA THR A 643 8.20 39.87 -7.66
C THR A 643 9.34 39.57 -8.62
N GLN A 644 9.90 38.35 -8.59
CA GLN A 644 11.01 37.98 -9.48
C GLN A 644 10.55 37.71 -10.91
N GLY A 645 9.28 37.33 -11.09
CA GLY A 645 8.66 36.99 -12.38
C GLY A 645 9.38 35.92 -13.19
N LYS A 646 10.15 35.07 -12.51
CA LYS A 646 10.68 33.84 -13.09
C LYS A 646 9.52 32.93 -13.43
N THR A 647 9.42 32.56 -14.71
CA THR A 647 8.50 31.53 -15.20
C THR A 647 9.29 30.26 -15.48
N ILE A 648 8.59 29.13 -15.61
CA ILE A 648 9.24 27.87 -16.02
C ILE A 648 9.87 28.00 -17.43
N VAL A 649 9.38 28.92 -18.25
CA VAL A 649 9.84 29.19 -19.63
C VAL A 649 10.41 30.62 -19.67
N GLY A 650 11.65 30.76 -19.18
CA GLY A 650 12.29 32.04 -18.86
C GLY A 650 12.18 33.16 -19.91
N LYS A 651 11.28 34.10 -19.67
CA LYS A 651 11.29 35.45 -20.25
C LYS A 651 11.47 36.48 -19.13
N ASN A 652 12.07 37.62 -19.43
CA ASN A 652 12.14 38.74 -18.49
C ASN A 652 10.73 39.35 -18.30
N LEU A 653 10.46 39.84 -17.09
CA LEU A 653 9.23 40.57 -16.77
C LEU A 653 9.07 41.81 -17.67
N ASP A 654 7.83 42.08 -18.08
CA ASP A 654 7.49 43.41 -18.59
C ASP A 654 7.62 44.45 -17.47
N ARG A 655 7.79 45.73 -17.85
CA ARG A 655 7.51 46.83 -16.91
C ARG A 655 6.08 46.71 -16.37
N ASP A 656 5.80 47.24 -15.19
CA ASP A 656 4.41 47.27 -14.69
C ASP A 656 3.52 48.06 -15.66
N LEU A 657 2.65 47.36 -16.37
CA LEU A 657 1.69 47.92 -17.32
C LEU A 657 0.33 48.11 -16.66
N THR A 658 -0.39 49.15 -17.07
CA THR A 658 -1.82 49.32 -16.74
C THR A 658 -2.69 48.41 -17.61
N SER A 659 -3.93 48.12 -17.17
CA SER A 659 -4.86 47.31 -17.98
C SER A 659 -5.16 47.91 -19.35
N GLU A 660 -5.18 49.24 -19.47
CA GLU A 660 -5.39 49.92 -20.75
C GLU A 660 -4.19 49.75 -21.70
N GLU A 661 -2.96 49.81 -21.16
CA GLU A 661 -1.74 49.56 -21.95
C GLU A 661 -1.64 48.11 -22.42
N VAL A 662 -2.01 47.15 -21.56
CA VAL A 662 -2.09 45.72 -21.93
C VAL A 662 -3.12 45.53 -23.03
N ASN A 663 -4.35 46.04 -22.85
CA ASN A 663 -5.41 45.93 -23.84
C ASN A 663 -4.98 46.53 -25.19
N ARG A 664 -4.37 47.72 -25.19
CA ARG A 664 -3.86 48.35 -26.43
C ARG A 664 -2.80 47.49 -27.12
N LYS A 665 -1.87 46.89 -26.37
CA LYS A 665 -0.80 46.05 -26.93
C LYS A 665 -1.33 44.76 -27.59
N ILE A 666 -2.38 44.16 -27.03
CA ILE A 666 -2.97 42.92 -27.55
C ILE A 666 -4.17 43.16 -28.47
N GLY A 667 -4.48 44.41 -28.81
CA GLY A 667 -5.56 44.76 -29.75
C GLY A 667 -6.98 44.69 -29.16
N LEU A 668 -7.13 44.86 -27.84
CA LEU A 668 -8.42 44.96 -27.15
C LEU A 668 -8.85 46.42 -26.93
N PRO A 669 -10.18 46.69 -26.85
CA PRO A 669 -10.68 47.98 -26.38
C PRO A 669 -10.15 48.31 -24.98
N ALA A 670 -9.87 49.59 -24.69
CA ALA A 670 -9.19 50.03 -23.46
C ALA A 670 -9.80 49.47 -22.16
N ARG A 671 -11.13 49.40 -22.07
CA ARG A 671 -11.88 48.91 -20.90
C ARG A 671 -12.34 47.45 -21.00
N ALA A 672 -11.90 46.71 -22.02
CA ALA A 672 -12.28 45.32 -22.18
C ALA A 672 -11.72 44.46 -21.03
N LYS A 673 -12.51 43.48 -20.62
CA LYS A 673 -12.13 42.43 -19.68
C LYS A 673 -12.02 41.12 -20.43
N PHE A 674 -11.01 40.30 -20.13
CA PHE A 674 -10.79 39.06 -20.85
C PHE A 674 -10.52 37.86 -19.94
N ILE A 675 -10.86 36.68 -20.45
CA ILE A 675 -10.42 35.38 -19.95
C ILE A 675 -9.14 35.00 -20.69
N PHE A 676 -8.16 34.49 -19.96
CA PHE A 676 -6.90 34.02 -20.52
C PHE A 676 -6.86 32.49 -20.61
N PHE A 677 -6.40 31.96 -21.75
CA PHE A 677 -6.24 30.52 -21.99
C PHE A 677 -4.84 30.22 -22.58
N PRO A 678 -3.87 29.76 -21.76
CA PRO A 678 -2.60 29.24 -22.27
C PRO A 678 -2.83 27.87 -22.93
N MET A 679 -2.54 27.77 -24.22
CA MET A 679 -2.71 26.55 -25.00
C MET A 679 -1.59 25.52 -24.68
N GLN A 680 -1.92 24.25 -24.87
CA GLN A 680 -0.98 23.11 -24.81
C GLN A 680 -0.99 22.36 -26.14
N ILE A 681 0.02 21.53 -26.39
CA ILE A 681 0.03 20.63 -27.55
C ILE A 681 -0.84 19.40 -27.27
N GLU A 682 -1.56 18.91 -28.29
CA GLU A 682 -2.51 17.79 -28.13
C GLU A 682 -1.80 16.46 -27.81
N GLY A 683 -0.54 16.32 -28.24
CA GLY A 683 0.34 15.20 -27.91
C GLY A 683 0.95 15.25 -26.50
N ASP A 684 0.67 16.27 -25.69
CA ASP A 684 1.15 16.34 -24.30
C ASP A 684 0.52 15.20 -23.48
N SER A 685 1.37 14.39 -22.86
CA SER A 685 0.99 13.33 -21.93
C SER A 685 -0.06 13.75 -20.89
N ASN A 686 -0.02 14.98 -20.38
CA ASN A 686 -1.03 15.47 -19.42
C ASN A 686 -2.38 15.71 -20.08
N ILE A 687 -2.44 16.06 -21.37
CA ILE A 687 -3.70 16.16 -22.12
C ILE A 687 -4.26 14.78 -22.43
N ILE A 688 -3.40 13.86 -22.88
CA ILE A 688 -3.79 12.48 -23.20
C ILE A 688 -4.32 11.76 -21.95
N ILE A 689 -3.61 11.88 -20.82
CA ILE A 689 -3.86 11.08 -19.61
C ILE A 689 -4.82 11.79 -18.65
N ASN A 690 -4.60 13.08 -18.39
CA ASN A 690 -5.21 13.77 -17.25
C ASN A 690 -6.32 14.76 -17.66
N SER A 691 -6.65 14.86 -18.95
CA SER A 691 -7.82 15.61 -19.43
C SER A 691 -9.00 14.65 -19.67
N PRO A 692 -10.10 14.74 -18.90
CA PRO A 692 -11.24 13.84 -19.06
C PRO A 692 -12.08 14.16 -20.30
N ILE A 693 -12.08 15.43 -20.75
CA ILE A 693 -13.01 15.93 -21.78
C ILE A 693 -12.28 16.50 -22.99
N TYR A 694 -11.32 17.38 -22.75
CA TYR A 694 -10.72 18.17 -23.83
C TYR A 694 -9.45 17.50 -24.34
N LYS A 695 -9.53 16.96 -25.55
CA LYS A 695 -8.37 16.39 -26.27
C LYS A 695 -7.82 17.33 -27.34
N LYS A 696 -8.64 18.28 -27.80
CA LYS A 696 -8.26 19.27 -28.81
C LYS A 696 -8.35 20.68 -28.26
N MET A 697 -7.38 21.54 -28.59
CA MET A 697 -7.41 22.93 -28.11
C MET A 697 -8.55 23.73 -28.73
N ALA A 698 -8.93 23.41 -29.98
CA ALA A 698 -10.04 24.04 -30.68
C ALA A 698 -11.37 23.91 -29.90
N ASP A 699 -11.62 22.76 -29.26
CA ASP A 699 -12.82 22.52 -28.46
C ASP A 699 -12.88 23.43 -27.23
N VAL A 700 -11.74 23.64 -26.57
CA VAL A 700 -11.64 24.53 -25.40
C VAL A 700 -11.87 25.97 -25.81
N ILE A 701 -11.24 26.39 -26.92
CA ILE A 701 -11.36 27.76 -27.44
C ILE A 701 -12.82 28.08 -27.74
N GLU A 702 -13.54 27.16 -28.40
CA GLU A 702 -14.93 27.37 -28.76
C GLU A 702 -15.85 27.44 -27.53
N ASP A 703 -15.71 26.52 -26.57
CA ASP A 703 -16.52 26.53 -25.35
C ASP A 703 -16.25 27.80 -24.50
N VAL A 704 -14.99 28.21 -24.36
CA VAL A 704 -14.62 29.45 -23.63
C VAL A 704 -15.14 30.69 -24.37
N LYS A 705 -15.07 30.72 -25.71
CA LYS A 705 -15.61 31.80 -26.54
C LYS A 705 -17.12 31.95 -26.39
N GLN A 706 -17.86 30.85 -26.39
CA GLN A 706 -19.32 30.89 -26.18
C GLN A 706 -19.68 31.48 -24.81
N VAL A 707 -18.98 31.08 -23.76
CA VAL A 707 -19.18 31.61 -22.41
C VAL A 707 -18.79 33.08 -22.31
N ALA A 708 -17.68 33.49 -22.95
CA ALA A 708 -17.23 34.87 -22.98
C ALA A 708 -18.25 35.79 -23.66
N ASN A 709 -18.84 35.35 -24.79
CA ASN A 709 -19.89 36.09 -25.50
C ASN A 709 -21.13 36.31 -24.62
N ARG A 710 -21.55 35.31 -23.84
CA ARG A 710 -22.71 35.41 -22.92
C ARG A 710 -22.44 36.28 -21.69
N THR A 711 -21.17 36.54 -21.37
CA THR A 711 -20.76 37.29 -20.17
C THR A 711 -20.16 38.66 -20.48
N GLY A 712 -20.09 39.05 -21.76
CA GLY A 712 -19.50 40.31 -22.21
C GLY A 712 -17.97 40.35 -22.09
N LEU A 713 -17.32 39.21 -21.85
CA LEU A 713 -15.87 39.08 -21.77
C LEU A 713 -15.26 38.83 -23.15
N LYS A 714 -13.97 39.12 -23.29
CA LYS A 714 -13.15 38.74 -24.45
C LYS A 714 -12.32 37.50 -24.12
N VAL A 715 -11.80 36.81 -25.14
CA VAL A 715 -10.92 35.65 -24.96
C VAL A 715 -9.55 35.96 -25.54
N VAL A 716 -8.52 35.76 -24.71
CA VAL A 716 -7.13 35.85 -25.14
C VAL A 716 -6.46 34.50 -24.92
N CYS A 717 -5.99 33.90 -26.00
CA CYS A 717 -5.25 32.66 -25.99
C CYS A 717 -3.76 32.92 -26.18
N ARG A 718 -2.93 32.09 -25.54
CA ARG A 718 -1.48 32.08 -25.80
C ARG A 718 -1.10 30.74 -26.43
N PRO A 719 -0.77 30.71 -27.73
CA PRO A 719 -0.29 29.49 -28.38
C PRO A 719 0.96 28.93 -27.68
N HIS A 720 1.07 27.61 -27.63
CA HIS A 720 2.31 26.95 -27.19
C HIS A 720 3.42 27.23 -28.22
N PRO A 721 4.69 27.43 -27.82
CA PRO A 721 5.79 27.69 -28.76
C PRO A 721 5.96 26.61 -29.85
N GLU A 722 5.59 25.38 -29.51
CA GLU A 722 5.65 24.20 -30.40
C GLU A 722 4.28 23.85 -31.01
N TYR A 723 3.28 24.74 -30.90
CA TYR A 723 1.99 24.51 -31.54
C TYR A 723 2.14 24.65 -33.06
N SER A 724 1.52 23.75 -33.83
CA SER A 724 1.76 23.64 -35.27
C SER A 724 1.22 24.79 -36.11
N LEU A 725 0.22 25.53 -35.60
CA LEU A 725 -0.42 26.64 -36.29
C LEU A 725 0.11 27.98 -35.79
N THR A 726 0.30 28.91 -36.72
CA THR A 726 0.66 30.30 -36.44
C THR A 726 -0.51 31.06 -35.77
N PRO A 727 -0.23 32.16 -35.04
CA PRO A 727 -1.29 33.01 -34.49
C PRO A 727 -2.29 33.53 -35.54
N GLU A 728 -1.84 33.80 -36.77
CA GLU A 728 -2.66 34.25 -37.89
C GLU A 728 -3.62 33.17 -38.37
N GLU A 729 -3.15 31.93 -38.53
CA GLU A 729 -3.98 30.77 -38.89
C GLU A 729 -5.01 30.46 -37.80
N LEU A 730 -4.60 30.51 -36.53
CA LEU A 730 -5.51 30.34 -35.39
C LEU A 730 -6.59 31.43 -35.35
N LYS A 731 -6.24 32.68 -35.67
CA LYS A 731 -7.18 33.79 -35.77
C LYS A 731 -8.19 33.60 -36.91
N ALA A 732 -7.76 33.06 -38.05
CA ALA A 732 -8.64 32.73 -39.16
C ALA A 732 -9.64 31.62 -38.79
N LEU A 733 -9.20 30.60 -38.05
CA LEU A 733 -10.04 29.49 -37.58
C LEU A 733 -11.00 29.87 -36.46
N HIS A 734 -10.60 30.81 -35.58
CA HIS A 734 -11.36 31.21 -34.41
C HIS A 734 -11.61 32.72 -34.38
N PRO A 735 -12.46 33.26 -35.28
CA PRO A 735 -12.74 34.70 -35.33
C PRO A 735 -13.33 35.19 -34.00
N GLY A 736 -12.85 36.35 -33.54
CA GLY A 736 -13.26 36.96 -32.26
C GLY A 736 -12.42 36.54 -31.05
N VAL A 737 -11.44 35.64 -31.22
CA VAL A 737 -10.44 35.27 -30.21
C VAL A 737 -9.12 35.97 -30.54
N ILE A 738 -8.41 36.44 -29.52
CA ILE A 738 -7.10 37.07 -29.66
C ILE A 738 -6.03 36.04 -29.33
N PHE A 739 -5.00 35.93 -30.18
CA PHE A 739 -3.84 35.09 -29.93
C PHE A 739 -2.63 36.00 -29.70
N ASP A 740 -2.05 35.94 -28.50
CA ASP A 740 -0.89 36.78 -28.12
C ASP A 740 0.26 35.94 -27.53
N ASN A 741 1.48 36.24 -27.96
CA ASN A 741 2.73 35.72 -27.43
C ASN A 741 3.75 36.83 -27.10
N SER A 742 3.35 38.10 -27.25
CA SER A 742 4.23 39.28 -27.16
C SER A 742 4.48 39.70 -25.72
N LEU A 743 3.49 39.57 -24.83
CA LEU A 743 3.60 39.94 -23.43
C LEU A 743 4.13 38.79 -22.55
N HIS A 744 4.69 39.14 -21.39
CA HIS A 744 5.09 38.17 -20.38
C HIS A 744 3.86 37.44 -19.82
N LEU A 745 4.03 36.17 -19.45
CA LEU A 745 2.93 35.32 -18.95
C LEU A 745 2.28 35.91 -17.70
N HIS A 746 3.09 36.37 -16.74
CA HIS A 746 2.59 36.96 -15.50
C HIS A 746 1.83 38.27 -15.73
N THR A 747 2.22 39.05 -16.74
CA THR A 747 1.48 40.24 -17.16
C THR A 747 0.08 39.83 -17.63
N MET A 748 -0.01 38.83 -18.51
CA MET A 748 -1.31 38.34 -18.99
C MET A 748 -2.19 37.81 -17.85
N LEU A 749 -1.62 37.00 -16.95
CA LEU A 749 -2.34 36.50 -15.77
C LEU A 749 -2.79 37.62 -14.84
N LYS A 750 -1.96 38.66 -14.62
CA LYS A 750 -2.27 39.80 -13.75
C LYS A 750 -3.48 40.59 -14.23
N HIS A 751 -3.66 40.76 -15.54
CA HIS A 751 -4.73 41.57 -16.11
C HIS A 751 -5.98 40.77 -16.56
N ALA A 752 -5.89 39.44 -16.64
CA ALA A 752 -7.04 38.60 -16.91
C ALA A 752 -8.05 38.58 -15.75
N VAL A 753 -9.33 38.40 -16.08
CA VAL A 753 -10.41 38.17 -15.10
C VAL A 753 -10.28 36.79 -14.47
N ALA A 754 -10.00 35.78 -15.30
CA ALA A 754 -9.77 34.41 -14.91
C ALA A 754 -8.78 33.76 -15.88
N ASN A 755 -8.05 32.78 -15.38
CA ASN A 755 -7.23 31.89 -16.18
C ASN A 755 -7.96 30.55 -16.35
N VAL A 756 -8.12 30.09 -17.58
CA VAL A 756 -8.65 28.76 -17.88
C VAL A 756 -7.45 27.86 -18.21
N VAL A 757 -7.34 26.72 -17.56
CA VAL A 757 -6.28 25.74 -17.82
C VAL A 757 -6.88 24.35 -17.84
N ILE A 758 -6.24 23.42 -18.55
CA ILE A 758 -6.63 22.01 -18.43
C ILE A 758 -5.98 21.43 -17.18
N ASN A 759 -4.67 21.22 -17.20
CA ASN A 759 -3.89 20.72 -16.06
C ASN A 759 -2.43 21.22 -16.12
N SER A 760 -2.27 22.43 -16.65
CA SER A 760 -0.98 23.08 -16.89
C SER A 760 -0.31 23.57 -15.59
N THR A 761 1.02 23.63 -15.59
CA THR A 761 1.81 24.33 -14.56
C THR A 761 1.52 25.82 -14.52
N VAL A 762 1.09 26.42 -15.64
CA VAL A 762 0.59 27.81 -15.69
C VAL A 762 -0.60 28.02 -14.75
N GLY A 763 -1.39 26.97 -14.49
CA GLY A 763 -2.45 27.01 -13.49
C GLY A 763 -1.90 27.25 -12.09
N LEU A 764 -0.78 26.63 -11.74
CA LEU A 764 -0.12 26.86 -10.45
C LEU A 764 0.48 28.28 -10.37
N GLU A 765 1.09 28.77 -11.45
CA GLU A 765 1.58 30.16 -11.51
C GLU A 765 0.43 31.17 -11.31
N SER A 766 -0.71 30.94 -11.95
CA SER A 766 -1.94 31.74 -11.81
C SER A 766 -2.46 31.75 -10.37
N ILE A 767 -2.47 30.57 -9.72
CA ILE A 767 -2.85 30.40 -8.31
C ILE A 767 -1.92 31.20 -7.38
N LEU A 768 -0.60 31.15 -7.61
CA LEU A 768 0.38 31.89 -6.81
C LEU A 768 0.24 33.41 -6.98
N LEU A 769 -0.17 33.89 -8.16
CA LEU A 769 -0.50 35.29 -8.41
C LEU A 769 -1.88 35.71 -7.87
N GLY A 770 -2.58 34.83 -7.15
CA GLY A 770 -3.90 35.08 -6.58
C GLY A 770 -5.00 35.24 -7.63
N LYS A 771 -4.83 34.65 -8.83
CA LYS A 771 -5.79 34.78 -9.93
C LYS A 771 -6.81 33.65 -9.92
N PRO A 772 -8.11 33.97 -10.09
CA PRO A 772 -9.13 32.95 -10.25
C PRO A 772 -8.77 32.00 -11.38
N THR A 773 -8.64 30.71 -11.06
CA THR A 773 -8.15 29.69 -11.99
C THR A 773 -9.21 28.62 -12.16
N ILE A 774 -9.62 28.38 -13.40
CA ILE A 774 -10.61 27.38 -13.80
C ILE A 774 -9.87 26.19 -14.38
N ALA A 775 -9.99 25.02 -13.75
CA ALA A 775 -9.27 23.80 -14.13
C ALA A 775 -10.20 22.82 -14.86
N LEU A 776 -9.95 22.57 -16.14
CA LEU A 776 -10.76 21.68 -16.99
C LEU A 776 -10.33 20.21 -16.91
N GLY A 777 -9.12 19.96 -16.41
CA GLY A 777 -8.51 18.65 -16.27
C GLY A 777 -7.99 18.41 -14.86
N HIS A 778 -7.54 17.19 -14.65
CA HIS A 778 -7.02 16.74 -13.37
C HIS A 778 -5.56 17.17 -13.19
N SER A 779 -5.27 17.87 -12.09
CA SER A 779 -3.95 18.42 -11.78
C SER A 779 -3.62 18.27 -10.29
N VAL A 780 -2.38 18.56 -9.89
CA VAL A 780 -1.95 18.52 -8.48
C VAL A 780 -2.75 19.45 -7.56
N TYR A 781 -3.32 20.52 -8.09
CA TYR A 781 -4.11 21.51 -7.34
C TYR A 781 -5.64 21.27 -7.42
N SER A 782 -6.10 20.37 -8.29
CA SER A 782 -7.52 20.01 -8.44
C SER A 782 -8.10 19.40 -7.16
N GLY A 783 -9.39 19.66 -6.89
CA GLY A 783 -10.13 19.09 -5.77
C GLY A 783 -9.78 19.66 -4.39
N LYS A 784 -8.86 20.64 -4.34
CA LYS A 784 -8.35 21.25 -3.10
C LYS A 784 -9.03 22.56 -2.74
N GLY A 785 -9.97 23.03 -3.56
CA GLY A 785 -10.64 24.32 -3.32
C GLY A 785 -9.82 25.54 -3.68
N ILE A 786 -8.72 25.35 -4.40
CA ILE A 786 -7.86 26.44 -4.87
C ILE A 786 -8.33 26.90 -6.26
N THR A 787 -8.92 25.98 -7.02
CA THR A 787 -9.44 26.18 -8.37
C THR A 787 -10.96 26.01 -8.44
N LEU A 788 -11.55 26.59 -9.48
CA LEU A 788 -12.89 26.24 -9.94
C LEU A 788 -12.76 25.03 -10.88
N ASP A 789 -12.94 23.84 -10.34
CA ASP A 789 -12.81 22.59 -11.11
C ASP A 789 -14.01 22.37 -12.04
N ALA A 790 -13.79 22.40 -13.35
CA ALA A 790 -14.78 22.29 -14.40
C ALA A 790 -14.56 21.01 -15.22
N PHE A 791 -14.83 19.85 -14.61
CA PHE A 791 -14.69 18.53 -15.24
C PHE A 791 -15.82 18.14 -16.20
N HIS A 792 -16.76 19.04 -16.47
CA HIS A 792 -17.82 18.92 -17.47
C HIS A 792 -17.90 20.21 -18.30
N ARG A 793 -18.27 20.13 -19.58
CA ARG A 793 -18.26 21.30 -20.49
C ARG A 793 -19.16 22.44 -19.99
N ASP A 794 -20.31 22.11 -19.43
CA ASP A 794 -21.28 23.04 -18.85
C ASP A 794 -20.78 23.72 -17.55
N HIS A 795 -19.80 23.13 -16.86
CA HIS A 795 -19.22 23.72 -15.65
C HIS A 795 -18.41 25.00 -15.93
N ILE A 796 -17.89 25.19 -17.14
CA ILE A 796 -17.10 26.37 -17.51
C ILE A 796 -17.94 27.64 -17.35
N GLU A 797 -19.19 27.61 -17.81
CA GLU A 797 -20.10 28.75 -17.68
C GLU A 797 -20.34 29.11 -16.21
N THR A 798 -20.60 28.10 -15.38
CA THR A 798 -20.80 28.27 -13.94
C THR A 798 -19.56 28.85 -13.26
N ALA A 799 -18.37 28.36 -13.62
CA ALA A 799 -17.11 28.84 -13.08
C ALA A 799 -16.84 30.31 -13.46
N VAL A 800 -17.00 30.68 -14.73
CA VAL A 800 -16.83 32.06 -15.20
C VAL A 800 -17.83 32.99 -14.51
N ARG A 801 -19.10 32.60 -14.40
CA ARG A 801 -20.13 33.39 -13.72
C ARG A 801 -19.74 33.70 -12.27
N LYS A 802 -19.29 32.69 -11.50
CA LYS A 802 -18.81 32.87 -10.12
C LYS A 802 -17.68 33.89 -10.00
N VAL A 803 -16.75 33.91 -10.96
CA VAL A 803 -15.67 34.90 -10.98
C VAL A 803 -16.22 36.31 -11.26
N THR A 804 -17.10 36.43 -12.27
CA THR A 804 -17.65 37.74 -12.66
C THR A 804 -18.60 38.35 -11.64
N SER A 805 -19.31 37.53 -10.85
CA SER A 805 -20.24 37.96 -9.80
C SER A 805 -19.57 38.18 -8.45
N SER A 806 -18.24 38.20 -8.37
CA SER A 806 -17.45 38.34 -7.13
C SER A 806 -17.76 37.29 -6.06
N GLN A 807 -18.25 36.11 -6.45
CA GLN A 807 -18.53 34.99 -5.55
C GLN A 807 -17.32 34.06 -5.36
N PHE A 808 -16.15 34.46 -5.84
CA PHE A 808 -14.91 33.71 -5.68
C PHE A 808 -14.28 33.96 -4.30
N ASP A 809 -14.05 32.88 -3.55
CA ASP A 809 -13.43 32.87 -2.21
C ASP A 809 -11.93 33.22 -2.30
N LYS A 810 -11.62 34.51 -2.47
CA LYS A 810 -10.23 35.00 -2.58
C LYS A 810 -9.42 34.71 -1.32
N THR A 811 -10.01 34.99 -0.17
CA THR A 811 -9.36 34.82 1.13
C THR A 811 -9.03 33.35 1.30
N GLY A 812 -10.01 32.44 1.32
CA GLY A 812 -9.78 31.01 1.51
C GLY A 812 -8.88 30.37 0.44
N THR A 813 -8.93 30.85 -0.80
CA THR A 813 -8.01 30.41 -1.87
C THR A 813 -6.55 30.72 -1.51
N ALA A 814 -6.24 31.95 -1.10
CA ALA A 814 -4.88 32.36 -0.77
C ALA A 814 -4.26 31.47 0.33
N LEU A 815 -5.08 31.06 1.29
CA LEU A 815 -4.67 30.24 2.44
C LEU A 815 -4.39 28.80 2.04
N ARG A 816 -5.27 28.25 1.19
CA ARG A 816 -5.09 26.92 0.60
C ARG A 816 -3.88 26.90 -0.32
N THR A 817 -3.56 28.01 -0.98
CA THR A 817 -2.31 28.18 -1.73
C THR A 817 -1.10 28.14 -0.80
N GLU A 818 -1.10 28.85 0.33
CA GLU A 818 -0.02 28.77 1.34
C GLU A 818 0.19 27.31 1.82
N ALA A 819 -0.90 26.59 2.11
CA ALA A 819 -0.86 25.18 2.50
C ALA A 819 -0.33 24.27 1.39
N LEU A 820 -0.70 24.52 0.12
CA LEU A 820 -0.20 23.79 -1.03
C LEU A 820 1.30 24.00 -1.22
N VAL A 821 1.77 25.25 -1.12
CA VAL A 821 3.19 25.61 -1.23
C VAL A 821 4.00 24.91 -0.13
N HIS A 822 3.53 24.98 1.11
CA HIS A 822 4.16 24.26 2.22
C HIS A 822 4.23 22.75 1.94
N GLN A 823 3.11 22.17 1.49
CA GLN A 823 3.05 20.75 1.18
C GLN A 823 4.00 20.35 0.06
N LEU A 824 4.08 21.14 -1.01
CA LEU A 824 4.97 20.91 -2.15
C LEU A 824 6.42 20.84 -1.67
N PHE A 825 6.91 21.85 -0.95
CA PHE A 825 8.29 21.92 -0.49
C PHE A 825 8.66 20.94 0.62
N ASN A 826 7.69 20.43 1.39
CA ASN A 826 7.98 19.44 2.43
C ASN A 826 7.82 17.98 1.98
N ASN A 827 7.21 17.73 0.81
CA ASN A 827 6.81 16.38 0.43
C ASN A 827 7.18 15.92 -0.98
N SER A 828 7.41 16.81 -1.93
CA SER A 828 7.65 16.37 -3.31
C SER A 828 8.54 17.31 -4.13
N LEU A 829 8.83 18.55 -3.70
CA LEU A 829 9.65 19.49 -4.46
C LEU A 829 11.07 19.63 -3.90
N ILE A 830 12.05 19.29 -4.73
CA ILE A 830 13.47 19.57 -4.55
C ILE A 830 13.73 20.97 -5.10
N ARG A 831 14.33 21.85 -4.32
CA ARG A 831 14.87 23.12 -4.78
C ARG A 831 16.22 22.90 -5.46
N LEU A 832 16.35 23.37 -6.69
CA LEU A 832 17.63 23.33 -7.39
C LEU A 832 18.61 24.26 -6.67
N HIS A 833 19.87 23.83 -6.58
CA HIS A 833 20.96 24.59 -5.95
C HIS A 833 20.80 24.89 -4.46
N ASP A 834 19.79 24.34 -3.78
CA ASP A 834 19.59 24.48 -2.33
C ASP A 834 19.43 23.09 -1.68
N ALA A 835 20.51 22.33 -1.71
CA ALA A 835 20.53 20.97 -1.19
C ALA A 835 20.33 20.91 0.35
N GLU A 836 20.50 22.02 1.08
CA GLU A 836 20.27 22.03 2.54
C GLU A 836 18.76 22.06 2.85
N SER A 837 18.01 22.94 2.17
CA SER A 837 16.54 22.99 2.33
C SER A 837 15.85 21.67 1.92
N ASN A 838 16.46 20.91 1.00
CA ASN A 838 15.93 19.65 0.50
C ASN A 838 15.98 18.51 1.52
N LYS A 839 16.82 18.61 2.56
CA LYS A 839 17.07 17.51 3.50
C LYS A 839 15.80 16.99 4.16
N ASN A 840 15.00 17.88 4.75
CA ASN A 840 13.77 17.51 5.44
C ASN A 840 12.73 16.94 4.48
N MET A 841 12.61 17.53 3.29
CA MET A 841 11.70 17.05 2.25
C MET A 841 12.07 15.64 1.78
N LEU A 842 13.35 15.40 1.47
CA LEU A 842 13.83 14.09 1.04
C LEU A 842 13.63 13.03 2.13
N ILE A 843 13.96 13.35 3.39
CA ILE A 843 13.68 12.46 4.53
C ILE A 843 12.19 12.16 4.61
N ASN A 844 11.33 13.18 4.60
CA ASN A 844 9.88 13.01 4.67
C ASN A 844 9.33 12.19 3.51
N THR A 845 9.89 12.33 2.31
CA THR A 845 9.44 11.63 1.10
C THR A 845 9.89 10.17 1.13
N LEU A 846 11.14 9.91 1.47
CA LEU A 846 11.69 8.57 1.65
C LEU A 846 10.96 7.81 2.78
N MET A 847 10.49 8.50 3.82
CA MET A 847 9.74 7.95 4.95
C MET A 847 8.29 7.52 4.61
N LYS A 848 7.69 8.07 3.55
CA LYS A 848 6.26 7.89 3.24
C LYS A 848 5.91 6.58 2.55
N ASN A 849 6.86 5.70 2.24
CA ASN A 849 6.54 4.54 1.42
C ASN A 849 5.57 3.55 2.09
N GLY A 850 4.40 3.40 1.46
CA GLY A 850 4.00 2.08 0.98
C GLY A 850 4.58 1.92 -0.42
N VAL A 851 5.44 0.93 -0.66
CA VAL A 851 6.04 0.69 -1.98
C VAL A 851 4.94 0.43 -3.01
N VAL A 852 4.98 1.19 -4.10
CA VAL A 852 4.22 0.89 -5.31
C VAL A 852 5.06 -0.10 -6.13
N VAL A 853 4.84 -1.40 -5.92
CA VAL A 853 5.26 -2.46 -6.88
C VAL A 853 4.17 -2.68 -7.95
N ASN A 854 3.01 -2.04 -7.81
CA ASN A 854 1.84 -2.28 -8.66
C ASN A 854 1.83 -1.45 -9.95
N SER A 855 1.38 -2.11 -11.01
CA SER A 855 1.22 -1.68 -12.40
C SER A 855 0.07 -0.69 -12.65
N SER A 856 -0.83 -0.50 -11.70
CA SER A 856 -2.02 0.34 -11.89
C SER A 856 -1.68 1.82 -11.80
N LEU A 857 -1.88 2.55 -12.90
CA LEU A 857 -2.03 4.00 -12.86
C LEU A 857 -3.21 4.31 -11.93
N PRO A 858 -3.08 5.20 -10.94
CA PRO A 858 -4.19 5.52 -10.05
C PRO A 858 -5.34 6.09 -10.88
N GLU A 859 -6.54 5.50 -10.77
CA GLU A 859 -7.74 6.09 -11.35
C GLU A 859 -8.02 7.46 -10.72
N PRO A 860 -8.57 8.41 -11.51
CA PRO A 860 -9.00 9.70 -11.00
C PRO A 860 -10.05 9.51 -9.90
N LYS A 861 -9.71 9.85 -8.65
CA LYS A 861 -10.65 9.76 -7.53
C LYS A 861 -11.76 10.82 -7.69
N PRO A 862 -13.04 10.43 -7.83
CA PRO A 862 -14.13 11.41 -7.81
C PRO A 862 -14.36 11.97 -6.39
N PRO A 863 -14.92 13.19 -6.26
CA PRO A 863 -15.13 13.87 -5.00
C PRO A 863 -16.32 13.29 -4.21
N GLN A 864 -16.16 12.13 -3.58
CA GLN A 864 -17.22 11.47 -2.78
C GLN A 864 -17.22 11.85 -1.29
N LEU A 865 -16.37 12.80 -0.85
CA LEU A 865 -16.01 12.98 0.56
C LEU A 865 -16.94 13.88 1.39
N ALA A 866 -17.68 14.82 0.79
CA ALA A 866 -18.51 15.77 1.54
C ALA A 866 -19.62 15.08 2.36
N THR A 867 -20.15 13.95 1.88
CA THR A 867 -21.26 13.21 2.52
C THR A 867 -20.86 12.55 3.84
N ARG A 868 -19.61 12.07 3.96
CA ARG A 868 -19.15 11.33 5.14
C ARG A 868 -18.94 12.25 6.36
N TYR A 869 -18.41 13.46 6.14
CA TYR A 869 -18.19 14.44 7.21
C TYR A 869 -19.51 14.96 7.82
N MET A 870 -20.52 15.21 7.00
CA MET A 870 -21.84 15.62 7.49
C MET A 870 -22.52 14.51 8.33
N GLN A 871 -22.29 13.23 8.01
CA GLN A 871 -22.82 12.12 8.81
C GLN A 871 -22.21 12.06 10.22
N HIS A 872 -20.90 12.30 10.34
CA HIS A 872 -20.21 12.30 11.64
C HIS A 872 -20.65 13.49 12.51
N PHE A 873 -20.73 14.67 11.92
CA PHE A 873 -21.22 15.86 12.61
C PHE A 873 -22.66 15.67 13.13
N ASN A 874 -23.56 15.13 12.30
CA ASN A 874 -24.93 14.84 12.72
C ASN A 874 -25.00 13.80 13.84
N SER A 875 -24.13 12.79 13.80
CA SER A 875 -24.03 11.77 14.86
C SER A 875 -23.57 12.37 16.18
N PHE A 876 -22.59 13.29 16.13
CA PHE A 876 -22.12 14.02 17.30
C PHE A 876 -23.22 14.92 17.90
N ALA A 877 -23.87 15.74 17.07
CA ALA A 877 -24.97 16.61 17.51
C ALA A 877 -26.11 15.82 18.18
N GLN A 878 -26.39 14.61 17.68
CA GLN A 878 -27.37 13.70 18.27
C GLN A 878 -26.90 13.11 19.62
N ALA A 879 -25.61 12.85 19.79
CA ALA A 879 -25.05 12.30 21.03
C ALA A 879 -25.14 13.30 22.20
N VAL A 880 -25.05 14.60 21.91
CA VAL A 880 -25.08 15.67 22.92
C VAL A 880 -26.44 16.36 23.07
N LYS A 881 -27.51 15.78 22.49
CA LYS A 881 -28.85 16.40 22.41
C LYS A 881 -29.54 16.68 23.75
N ASN A 882 -29.14 15.98 24.81
CA ASN A 882 -29.73 16.12 26.16
C ASN A 882 -28.97 17.13 27.04
N ALA A 883 -27.95 17.80 26.51
CA ALA A 883 -27.24 18.85 27.24
C ALA A 883 -28.15 20.07 27.47
N GLN A 884 -27.98 20.75 28.60
CA GLN A 884 -28.61 22.06 28.85
C GLN A 884 -27.79 23.19 28.23
N LYS A 885 -26.46 23.05 28.23
CA LYS A 885 -25.52 24.01 27.65
C LYS A 885 -24.37 23.28 26.97
N ILE A 886 -23.92 23.78 25.82
CA ILE A 886 -22.78 23.26 25.07
C ILE A 886 -21.79 24.42 24.87
N VAL A 887 -20.57 24.23 25.38
CA VAL A 887 -19.49 25.19 25.21
C VAL A 887 -18.45 24.62 24.26
N ILE A 888 -18.28 25.25 23.10
CA ILE A 888 -17.27 24.86 22.12
C ILE A 888 -16.00 25.67 22.39
N CYS A 889 -14.95 24.97 22.81
CA CYS A 889 -13.62 25.47 23.09
C CYS A 889 -12.70 25.25 21.90
N ASN A 890 -12.20 26.33 21.30
CA ASN A 890 -11.32 26.22 20.14
C ASN A 890 -9.85 26.31 20.56
N THR A 891 -9.02 25.36 20.12
CA THR A 891 -7.55 25.50 20.21
C THR A 891 -6.95 26.25 19.02
N VAL A 892 -7.79 26.71 18.09
CA VAL A 892 -7.40 27.42 16.87
C VAL A 892 -8.21 28.73 16.84
N GLU A 893 -7.57 29.87 16.59
CA GLU A 893 -8.22 31.18 16.68
C GLU A 893 -9.46 31.27 15.76
N PRO A 894 -10.48 32.07 16.13
CA PRO A 894 -11.70 32.24 15.34
C PRO A 894 -11.43 32.64 13.90
N ASP A 895 -10.42 33.49 13.69
CA ASP A 895 -10.00 33.92 12.36
C ASP A 895 -9.45 32.77 11.53
N THR A 896 -8.92 31.71 12.15
CA THR A 896 -8.38 30.49 11.50
C THR A 896 -9.46 29.50 11.02
N ARG A 897 -10.76 29.79 11.19
CA ARG A 897 -11.88 28.93 10.76
C ARG A 897 -12.29 29.05 9.29
N LEU A 898 -12.04 30.18 8.64
CA LEU A 898 -12.24 30.40 7.19
C LEU A 898 -11.40 29.46 6.27
N TRP A 899 -10.51 28.62 6.80
CA TRP A 899 -9.27 28.23 6.11
C TRP A 899 -9.31 26.90 5.35
N LEU A 900 -10.33 26.05 5.51
CA LEU A 900 -10.14 24.61 5.25
C LEU A 900 -10.89 23.94 4.09
N ASN A 901 -11.76 24.62 3.35
CA ASN A 901 -12.76 23.87 2.56
C ASN A 901 -12.82 24.21 1.07
N GLY A 902 -12.25 23.34 0.26
CA GLY A 902 -12.64 23.24 -1.15
C GLY A 902 -14.01 22.59 -1.35
N ASN A 903 -14.42 22.48 -2.61
CA ASN A 903 -15.70 21.90 -3.07
C ASN A 903 -15.97 20.44 -2.59
N THR A 904 -15.07 19.83 -1.81
CA THR A 904 -15.13 18.45 -1.33
C THR A 904 -15.25 18.33 0.21
N ARG A 905 -15.27 19.45 0.95
CA ARG A 905 -15.39 19.48 2.42
C ARG A 905 -16.50 20.45 2.86
N PRO A 906 -17.40 20.06 3.78
CA PRO A 906 -18.42 20.97 4.31
C PRO A 906 -17.79 22.06 5.20
N VAL A 907 -18.34 23.28 5.10
CA VAL A 907 -17.92 24.44 5.90
C VAL A 907 -18.66 24.46 7.23
N PHE A 908 -17.98 24.10 8.33
CA PHE A 908 -18.51 24.26 9.70
C PHE A 908 -18.22 25.67 10.25
N THR A 909 -18.96 26.67 9.76
CA THR A 909 -18.95 28.01 10.38
C THR A 909 -19.66 27.99 11.73
N ASP A 910 -19.43 29.00 12.58
CA ASP A 910 -20.20 29.14 13.83
C ASP A 910 -21.70 29.20 13.58
N GLU A 911 -22.12 29.84 12.49
CA GLU A 911 -23.51 29.93 12.06
C GLU A 911 -24.06 28.57 11.61
N LEU A 912 -23.27 27.76 10.90
CA LEU A 912 -23.67 26.43 10.46
C LEU A 912 -23.77 25.47 11.65
N ILE A 913 -22.81 25.53 12.57
CA ILE A 913 -22.84 24.79 13.83
C ILE A 913 -24.07 25.21 14.63
N LYS A 914 -24.26 26.50 14.89
CA LYS A 914 -25.47 27.04 15.56
C LYS A 914 -26.75 26.56 14.88
N GLY A 915 -26.82 26.65 13.55
CA GLY A 915 -28.01 26.28 12.78
C GLY A 915 -28.33 24.79 12.80
N HIS A 916 -27.33 23.90 12.82
CA HIS A 916 -27.57 22.47 12.92
C HIS A 916 -27.81 22.00 14.35
N PHE A 917 -27.11 22.57 15.34
CA PHE A 917 -27.38 22.31 16.74
C PHE A 917 -28.77 22.79 17.13
N ALA A 918 -29.23 23.96 16.68
CA ALA A 918 -30.59 24.44 16.90
C ALA A 918 -31.68 23.51 16.34
N LYS A 919 -31.36 22.71 15.32
CA LYS A 919 -32.27 21.68 14.76
C LYS A 919 -32.26 20.38 15.55
N SER A 920 -31.21 20.12 16.32
CA SER A 920 -30.91 18.80 16.92
C SER A 920 -30.95 18.79 18.45
N THR A 921 -30.84 19.96 19.09
CA THR A 921 -30.82 20.13 20.55
C THR A 921 -31.47 21.46 20.97
N LYS A 922 -31.96 21.51 22.21
CA LYS A 922 -32.42 22.74 22.88
C LYS A 922 -31.33 23.40 23.75
N ALA A 923 -30.12 22.86 23.74
CA ALA A 923 -29.01 23.36 24.53
C ALA A 923 -28.61 24.79 24.14
N GLU A 924 -28.25 25.61 25.13
CA GLU A 924 -27.61 26.90 24.88
C GLU A 924 -26.20 26.69 24.32
N LEU A 925 -25.87 27.27 23.16
CA LEU A 925 -24.56 27.10 22.50
C LEU A 925 -23.71 28.36 22.63
N SER A 926 -22.50 28.22 23.19
CA SER A 926 -21.52 29.31 23.30
C SER A 926 -20.14 28.89 22.80
N PHE A 927 -19.35 29.85 22.31
CA PHE A 927 -18.00 29.64 21.78
C PHE A 927 -16.99 30.40 22.63
N THR A 928 -15.84 29.80 22.93
CA THR A 928 -14.80 30.41 23.77
C THR A 928 -13.40 29.87 23.40
N SER A 929 -12.34 30.47 23.95
CA SER A 929 -10.97 29.99 23.75
C SER A 929 -10.73 28.70 24.53
N ALA A 930 -9.88 27.80 24.02
CA ALA A 930 -9.48 26.60 24.77
C ALA A 930 -8.74 26.91 26.08
N ASN A 931 -8.23 28.13 26.25
CA ASN A 931 -7.53 28.58 27.45
C ASN A 931 -8.47 29.15 28.53
N ASP A 932 -9.75 29.36 28.23
CA ASP A 932 -10.70 29.92 29.19
C ASP A 932 -11.15 28.84 30.20
N GLN A 933 -11.17 29.19 31.49
CA GLN A 933 -11.72 28.31 32.51
C GLN A 933 -13.25 28.31 32.45
N ILE A 934 -13.85 27.14 32.28
CA ILE A 934 -15.30 26.96 32.20
C ILE A 934 -15.75 26.11 33.38
N ALA A 935 -16.72 26.62 34.14
CA ALA A 935 -17.40 25.84 35.17
C ALA A 935 -18.29 24.77 34.50
N LEU A 936 -18.00 23.49 34.76
CA LEU A 936 -18.80 22.36 34.28
C LEU A 936 -19.88 22.01 35.32
N ASP A 937 -20.96 22.77 35.34
CA ASP A 937 -22.14 22.46 36.15
C ASP A 937 -22.95 21.28 35.59
N LYS A 938 -24.00 20.88 36.32
CA LYS A 938 -24.79 19.68 36.04
C LYS A 938 -25.70 19.91 34.83
N GLY A 939 -25.19 19.62 33.63
CA GLY A 939 -25.91 19.79 32.36
C GLY A 939 -25.12 20.50 31.27
N THR A 940 -23.93 21.04 31.59
CA THR A 940 -23.02 21.64 30.61
C THR A 940 -22.08 20.59 30.00
N ILE A 941 -21.99 20.57 28.67
CA ILE A 941 -21.02 19.79 27.91
C ILE A 941 -19.97 20.73 27.32
N LYS A 942 -18.70 20.43 27.54
CA LYS A 942 -17.57 21.10 26.90
C LYS A 942 -17.08 20.30 25.71
N VAL A 943 -16.90 20.96 24.57
CA VAL A 943 -16.40 20.35 23.33
C VAL A 943 -15.12 21.05 22.94
N VAL A 944 -13.99 20.36 23.02
CA VAL A 944 -12.68 20.89 22.64
C VAL A 944 -12.36 20.45 21.22
N ILE A 945 -12.22 21.41 20.31
CA ILE A 945 -11.81 21.17 18.93
C ILE A 945 -10.29 21.23 18.85
N THR A 946 -9.64 20.16 18.37
CA THR A 946 -8.18 20.04 18.25
C THR A 946 -7.75 19.74 16.81
N PRO A 947 -6.55 20.15 16.34
CA PRO A 947 -6.06 19.78 15.02
C PRO A 947 -5.79 18.28 14.88
N SER A 948 -6.22 17.69 13.77
CA SER A 948 -6.07 16.25 13.45
C SER A 948 -4.64 15.72 13.52
N LYS A 949 -3.63 16.57 13.28
CA LYS A 949 -2.20 16.20 13.37
C LYS A 949 -1.65 16.11 14.81
N THR A 950 -2.30 16.80 15.75
CA THR A 950 -1.87 16.89 17.16
C THR A 950 -2.82 16.17 18.12
N ALA A 951 -3.86 15.52 17.58
CA ALA A 951 -4.79 14.67 18.30
C ALA A 951 -4.05 13.49 18.96
N ARG A 952 -3.47 13.73 20.13
CA ARG A 952 -3.02 12.71 21.07
C ARG A 952 -4.12 12.50 22.09
N LYS A 953 -4.33 11.25 22.50
CA LYS A 953 -5.27 10.87 23.55
C LYS A 953 -5.04 11.73 24.81
N PRO A 954 -5.96 12.63 25.17
CA PRO A 954 -5.79 13.45 26.35
C PRO A 954 -5.87 12.59 27.62
N LYS A 955 -5.11 12.95 28.65
CA LYS A 955 -5.14 12.28 29.96
C LYS A 955 -6.38 12.64 30.81
N SER A 956 -7.25 13.54 30.32
CA SER A 956 -8.41 14.06 31.06
C SER A 956 -9.60 13.08 31.02
N THR A 957 -10.16 12.79 32.20
CA THR A 957 -11.28 11.86 32.45
C THR A 957 -12.52 12.61 32.97
N ALA A 958 -12.75 13.85 32.56
CA ALA A 958 -13.97 14.57 32.95
C ALA A 958 -15.19 14.05 32.17
N PRO A 959 -16.29 13.62 32.84
CA PRO A 959 -17.43 12.96 32.20
C PRO A 959 -18.26 13.86 31.27
N ASN A 960 -18.03 15.18 31.28
CA ASN A 960 -18.77 16.18 30.50
C ASN A 960 -17.89 16.92 29.47
N GLU A 961 -16.73 16.37 29.12
CA GLU A 961 -15.78 16.98 28.15
C GLU A 961 -15.55 16.03 26.95
N PHE A 962 -15.76 16.54 25.74
CA PHE A 962 -15.56 15.81 24.48
C PHE A 962 -14.43 16.45 23.70
N TYR A 963 -13.50 15.63 23.23
CA TYR A 963 -12.46 16.06 22.30
C TYR A 963 -12.82 15.59 20.91
N VAL A 964 -12.92 16.54 20.00
CA VAL A 964 -13.17 16.27 18.59
C VAL A 964 -12.09 16.93 17.74
N ASP A 965 -11.85 16.37 16.56
CA ASP A 965 -11.02 17.05 15.59
C ASP A 965 -11.78 18.21 14.93
N GLU A 966 -11.12 18.97 14.06
CA GLU A 966 -11.72 20.09 13.33
C GLU A 966 -12.84 19.69 12.35
N TYR A 967 -13.13 18.40 12.20
CA TYR A 967 -14.24 17.84 11.42
C TYR A 967 -15.32 17.19 12.29
N PHE A 968 -15.29 17.42 13.61
CA PHE A 968 -16.18 16.80 14.59
C PHE A 968 -16.06 15.27 14.66
N TYR A 969 -14.88 14.73 14.29
CA TYR A 969 -14.55 13.32 14.51
C TYR A 969 -14.10 13.12 15.96
N PRO A 970 -14.61 12.10 16.68
CA PRO A 970 -14.15 11.81 18.05
C PRO A 970 -12.64 11.51 18.06
N VAL A 971 -11.90 12.21 18.92
CA VAL A 971 -10.50 11.90 19.19
C VAL A 971 -10.45 10.75 20.21
N ALA A 972 -9.80 9.63 19.85
CA ALA A 972 -9.80 8.37 20.62
C ALA A 972 -8.95 8.35 21.91
#